data_AF-A0AAP2GSH9-F1
#
_entry.id   AF-A0AAP2GSH9-F1
#
_cell.length_a   1.000
_cell.length_b   1.000
_cell.length_c   1.000
_cell.angle_alpha   90.00
_cell.angle_beta   90.00
_cell.angle_gamma   90.00
#
_symmetry.space_group_name_H-M   'P 1'
#
loop_
_entity.id
_entity.type
_entity.pdbx_description
1 polymer ?
#
loop_
_entity_poly.entity_id
_entity_poly.type
_entity_poly.pdbx_seq_one_letter_code
_entity_poly.pdbx_strand_id
1 'polypeptide(L)'
;MGHLPDLIRDLALILMAGATTTLIFKKIKQPLVLGYIIAGFLVGPHVHFLPTVADHKNIEILAEIGVIFLLFSLGLEFSFKKLMRVGGAASITALVEIAFITVAGYFAGKWMGWSTMDSLFLGGMLASSSTTIIIRAFDELGVKTKQYARIVFGVLVVEDIVVILLMVLLSTIAVTKQFEGSEIIFTIVKLVFFLALWFIAGIFLLPTLLKKAKALLDEETLLILSIGLCLGMVVLATKVGFSAELGAFIMGSIIAETTSAERVEHLTKPVKDLFGSVFFVSVGMMIDPQAIIQYGWPVVIVTVLTLFGKLFSTTLGALLSGQPLKQSVQVGMSMAQIGEFAFIVATLGLSLGVISDFLFPIAVGASAITTFTTPYLIKFSEPLYFFLERFLPERWIKRLNAYSVGTQSIRAETHWNIALKSYRNIVLANGILLLILIWLSVNFLMPYLNKTIEHETTRGVLALAISFAVGLPFLWALMTRKPENSSYKELWLDKKYSRGPLVLLEAGRVLLGIVLIGFWAFQLSSNQVAILIAAVVIIATLFVFTKRMKAFYKRLESRFFTNLNARETESANTLSAQVLRKNVDFQTRLIPWDAHIVQLQAPPNAPYIGKPLKELAWREQYGINVVYVKRGEQLIHVPDRDQYILPFDQVGIVATDAQIGVFKPVFDVAPLNDEVADVDINEIVFDQLVVDEYTKLKGLTIRESGLRERTNGVVIGIERNNDRLLNPESTTALEWGDIIWIVGERKKILAFKKIKLPPAA
;
A
#
# COMPACT_ATOMS: atom_id res chain seq x y z
N MET A 1 36.30 -34.04 6.82
CA MET A 1 35.24 -33.22 7.46
C MET A 1 34.69 -32.30 6.37
N GLY A 2 33.38 -32.31 6.13
CA GLY A 2 32.79 -31.52 5.04
C GLY A 2 32.98 -30.02 5.27
N HIS A 3 33.57 -29.32 4.31
CA HIS A 3 33.74 -27.87 4.36
C HIS A 3 32.36 -27.24 4.12
N LEU A 4 31.74 -26.68 5.18
CA LEU A 4 30.53 -25.89 5.02
C LEU A 4 30.91 -24.53 4.41
N PRO A 5 30.26 -24.08 3.32
CA PRO A 5 30.49 -22.74 2.79
C PRO A 5 30.21 -21.66 3.84
N ASP A 6 31.09 -20.66 3.96
CA ASP A 6 30.97 -19.59 4.97
C ASP A 6 29.63 -18.85 4.86
N LEU A 7 29.12 -18.65 3.64
CA LEU A 7 27.81 -18.05 3.40
C LEU A 7 26.67 -18.74 4.15
N ILE A 8 26.67 -20.08 4.25
CA ILE A 8 25.62 -20.83 4.95
C ILE A 8 25.73 -20.61 6.46
N ARG A 9 26.95 -20.59 6.98
CA ARG A 9 27.23 -20.31 8.39
C ARG A 9 26.82 -18.90 8.77
N ASP A 10 27.17 -17.93 7.94
CA ASP A 10 26.88 -16.51 8.13
C ASP A 10 25.36 -16.27 8.10
N LEU A 11 24.67 -16.85 7.11
CA LEU A 11 23.22 -16.75 7.01
C LEU A 11 22.51 -17.38 8.23
N ALA A 12 22.96 -18.54 8.70
CA ALA A 12 22.40 -19.18 9.89
C ALA A 12 22.56 -18.29 11.14
N LEU A 13 23.75 -17.71 11.32
CA LEU A 13 24.05 -16.79 12.42
C LEU A 13 23.16 -15.52 12.37
N ILE A 14 23.05 -14.92 11.20
CA ILE A 14 22.20 -13.74 10.92
C ILE A 14 20.74 -14.02 11.31
N LEU A 15 20.18 -15.15 10.84
CA LEU A 15 18.78 -15.50 11.09
C LEU A 15 18.53 -15.85 12.56
N MET A 16 19.45 -16.56 13.21
CA MET A 16 19.32 -16.91 14.63
C MET A 16 19.39 -15.67 15.53
N ALA A 17 20.33 -14.76 15.25
CA ALA A 17 20.45 -13.51 15.98
C ALA A 17 19.24 -12.59 15.73
N GLY A 18 18.80 -12.47 14.48
CA GLY A 18 17.60 -11.74 14.11
C GLY A 18 16.35 -12.29 14.81
N ALA A 19 16.15 -13.61 14.83
CA ALA A 19 15.01 -14.22 15.52
C ALA A 19 15.05 -13.97 17.03
N THR A 20 16.20 -14.14 17.67
CA THR A 20 16.37 -13.97 19.12
C THR A 20 16.11 -12.53 19.55
N THR A 21 16.73 -11.56 18.88
CA THR A 21 16.53 -10.13 19.16
C THR A 21 15.10 -9.68 18.88
N THR A 22 14.48 -10.17 17.80
CA THR A 22 13.08 -9.87 17.47
C THR A 22 12.12 -10.36 18.56
N LEU A 23 12.34 -11.55 19.11
CA LEU A 23 11.54 -12.05 20.24
C LEU A 23 11.68 -11.15 21.48
N ILE A 24 12.90 -10.70 21.79
CA ILE A 24 13.17 -9.77 22.88
C ILE A 24 12.43 -8.45 22.63
N PHE A 25 12.60 -7.88 21.44
CA PHE A 25 12.00 -6.59 21.03
C PHE A 25 10.48 -6.64 21.03
N LYS A 26 9.89 -7.75 20.61
CA LYS A 26 8.45 -7.98 20.68
C LYS A 26 7.97 -8.01 22.14
N LYS A 27 8.73 -8.64 23.05
CA LYS A 27 8.42 -8.70 24.49
C LYS A 27 8.48 -7.31 25.15
N ILE A 28 9.46 -6.50 24.80
CA ILE A 28 9.60 -5.12 25.33
C ILE A 28 8.79 -4.08 24.56
N LYS A 29 7.95 -4.50 23.60
CA LYS A 29 7.16 -3.60 22.77
C LYS A 29 8.06 -2.53 22.12
N GLN A 30 9.07 -2.97 21.33
CA GLN A 30 9.92 -2.10 20.51
C GLN A 30 9.83 -2.45 19.01
N PRO A 31 10.14 -1.52 18.07
CA PRO A 31 10.06 -1.78 16.63
C PRO A 31 10.96 -2.92 16.17
N LEU A 32 10.48 -3.81 15.29
CA LEU A 32 11.24 -5.00 14.87
C LEU A 32 12.50 -4.67 14.07
N VAL A 33 12.44 -3.65 13.20
CA VAL A 33 13.57 -3.17 12.40
C VAL A 33 14.76 -2.80 13.29
N LEU A 34 14.51 -2.14 14.42
CA LEU A 34 15.53 -1.82 15.41
C LEU A 34 16.13 -3.08 16.04
N GLY A 35 15.31 -4.11 16.26
CA GLY A 35 15.76 -5.42 16.70
C GLY A 35 16.73 -6.07 15.72
N TYR A 36 16.42 -6.06 14.41
CA TYR A 36 17.31 -6.58 13.37
C TYR A 36 18.63 -5.82 13.28
N ILE A 37 18.59 -4.49 13.33
CA ILE A 37 19.80 -3.65 13.32
C ILE A 37 20.67 -3.95 14.55
N ILE A 38 20.08 -4.09 15.74
CA ILE A 38 20.84 -4.46 16.94
C ILE A 38 21.39 -5.89 16.83
N ALA A 39 20.64 -6.83 16.25
CA ALA A 39 21.15 -8.18 16.00
C ALA A 39 22.39 -8.15 15.12
N GLY A 40 22.35 -7.35 14.06
CA GLY A 40 23.47 -7.11 13.16
C GLY A 40 24.65 -6.48 13.90
N PHE A 41 24.40 -5.46 14.70
CA PHE A 41 25.43 -4.84 15.51
C PHE A 41 26.13 -5.83 16.44
N LEU A 42 25.35 -6.69 17.12
CA LEU A 42 25.87 -7.72 18.04
C LEU A 42 26.68 -8.82 17.35
N VAL A 43 26.29 -9.19 16.13
CA VAL A 43 26.94 -10.23 15.31
C VAL A 43 28.00 -9.64 14.36
N GLY A 44 28.12 -8.32 14.35
CA GLY A 44 29.00 -7.57 13.49
C GLY A 44 30.48 -7.69 13.88
N PRO A 45 31.39 -7.30 12.96
CA PRO A 45 32.83 -7.41 13.15
C PRO A 45 33.39 -6.58 14.32
N HIS A 46 32.65 -5.57 14.76
CA HIS A 46 33.05 -4.66 15.82
C HIS A 46 32.78 -5.19 17.24
N VAL A 47 32.10 -6.34 17.38
CA VAL A 47 31.74 -6.94 18.68
C VAL A 47 32.46 -8.29 18.86
N HIS A 48 33.61 -8.26 19.53
CA HIS A 48 34.49 -9.44 19.64
C HIS A 48 33.99 -10.57 20.56
N PHE A 49 32.94 -10.34 21.36
CA PHE A 49 32.48 -11.28 22.38
C PHE A 49 31.50 -12.35 21.85
N LEU A 50 30.97 -12.15 20.64
CA LEU A 50 29.97 -13.01 20.01
C LEU A 50 30.55 -13.62 18.71
N PRO A 51 30.04 -14.78 18.26
CA PRO A 51 30.43 -15.31 16.96
C PRO A 51 30.07 -14.32 15.87
N THR A 52 31.07 -14.00 15.04
CA THR A 52 31.01 -13.00 13.97
C THR A 52 30.93 -13.67 12.60
N VAL A 53 30.31 -12.99 11.64
CA VAL A 53 30.33 -13.36 10.21
C VAL A 53 31.75 -13.33 9.65
N ALA A 54 32.08 -14.33 8.84
CA ALA A 54 33.47 -14.59 8.42
C ALA A 54 33.98 -13.68 7.28
N ASP A 55 33.10 -13.24 6.37
CA ASP A 55 33.50 -12.50 5.15
C ASP A 55 32.60 -11.26 4.90
N HIS A 56 33.23 -10.09 4.76
CA HIS A 56 32.57 -8.83 4.39
C HIS A 56 31.82 -8.92 3.05
N LYS A 57 32.35 -9.68 2.09
CA LYS A 57 31.72 -9.85 0.77
C LYS A 57 30.40 -10.60 0.85
N ASN A 58 30.27 -11.55 1.77
CA ASN A 58 29.00 -12.25 2.00
C ASN A 58 27.94 -11.30 2.57
N ILE A 59 28.34 -10.37 3.45
CA ILE A 59 27.44 -9.35 4.02
C ILE A 59 26.85 -8.48 2.91
N GLU A 60 27.70 -8.01 1.99
CA GLU A 60 27.29 -7.19 0.84
C GLU A 60 26.31 -7.92 -0.08
N ILE A 61 26.64 -9.16 -0.49
CA ILE A 61 25.77 -9.96 -1.36
C ILE A 61 24.40 -10.22 -0.71
N LEU A 62 24.40 -10.55 0.59
CA LEU A 62 23.16 -10.76 1.34
C LEU A 62 22.33 -9.48 1.48
N ALA A 63 22.99 -8.33 1.68
CA ALA A 63 22.33 -7.04 1.71
C ALA A 63 21.72 -6.70 0.34
N GLU A 64 22.44 -6.90 -0.77
CA GLU A 64 21.92 -6.66 -2.13
C GLU A 64 20.68 -7.50 -2.45
N ILE A 65 20.72 -8.81 -2.16
CA ILE A 65 19.55 -9.69 -2.35
C ILE A 65 18.39 -9.22 -1.47
N GLY A 66 18.70 -8.82 -0.23
CA GLY A 66 17.77 -8.20 0.70
C GLY A 66 17.04 -6.99 0.11
N VAL A 67 17.80 -6.02 -0.41
CA VAL A 67 17.28 -4.82 -1.06
C VAL A 67 16.41 -5.15 -2.28
N ILE A 68 16.83 -6.11 -3.12
CA ILE A 68 16.05 -6.53 -4.30
C ILE A 68 14.65 -7.01 -3.89
N PHE A 69 14.55 -7.92 -2.92
CA PHE A 69 13.24 -8.45 -2.51
C PHE A 69 12.40 -7.44 -1.72
N LEU A 70 13.04 -6.57 -0.93
CA LEU A 70 12.36 -5.45 -0.28
C LEU A 70 11.73 -4.52 -1.34
N LEU A 71 12.51 -4.09 -2.33
CA LEU A 71 12.03 -3.20 -3.40
C LEU A 71 11.01 -3.84 -4.32
N PHE A 72 11.14 -5.14 -4.57
CA PHE A 72 10.11 -5.90 -5.28
C PHE A 72 8.78 -5.89 -4.52
N SER A 73 8.81 -6.20 -3.21
CA SER A 73 7.62 -6.16 -2.38
C SER A 73 7.03 -4.76 -2.26
N LEU A 74 7.87 -3.73 -2.15
CA LEU A 74 7.44 -2.33 -2.15
C LEU A 74 6.79 -1.96 -3.48
N GLY A 75 7.34 -2.45 -4.60
CA GLY A 75 6.70 -2.36 -5.91
C GLY A 75 5.32 -3.01 -5.95
N LEU A 76 5.12 -4.17 -5.31
CA LEU A 76 3.82 -4.85 -5.21
C LEU A 76 2.79 -4.06 -4.39
N GLU A 77 3.24 -3.47 -3.29
CA GLU A 77 2.40 -2.64 -2.41
C GLU A 77 1.93 -1.36 -3.12
N PHE A 78 2.81 -0.82 -3.99
CA PHE A 78 2.56 0.34 -4.81
C PHE A 78 1.59 0.03 -5.96
N SER A 79 0.45 0.74 -5.99
CA SER A 79 -0.33 0.87 -7.22
C SER A 79 -0.47 2.33 -7.58
N PHE A 80 -0.35 2.65 -8.86
CA PHE A 80 -0.44 4.03 -9.35
C PHE A 80 -1.77 4.68 -8.97
N LYS A 81 -2.80 3.85 -8.84
CA LYS A 81 -4.14 4.29 -8.44
C LYS A 81 -4.30 4.45 -6.94
N LYS A 82 -3.61 3.65 -6.10
CA LYS A 82 -3.54 3.91 -4.65
C LYS A 82 -2.90 5.27 -4.40
N LEU A 83 -1.82 5.62 -5.13
CA LEU A 83 -1.21 6.96 -5.06
C LEU A 83 -2.21 8.06 -5.43
N MET A 84 -2.99 7.90 -6.51
CA MET A 84 -4.03 8.87 -6.88
C MET A 84 -5.18 9.00 -5.87
N ARG A 85 -5.33 8.03 -4.96
CA ARG A 85 -6.34 8.08 -3.88
C ARG A 85 -5.81 8.77 -2.63
N VAL A 86 -4.50 9.04 -2.53
CA VAL A 86 -3.94 9.80 -1.40
C VAL A 86 -4.49 11.22 -1.46
N GLY A 87 -4.97 11.73 -0.32
CA GLY A 87 -5.61 13.04 -0.27
C GLY A 87 -4.63 14.13 -0.70
N GLY A 88 -5.07 15.05 -1.58
CA GLY A 88 -4.19 16.09 -2.13
C GLY A 88 -3.53 16.98 -1.08
N ALA A 89 -4.08 17.03 0.14
CA ALA A 89 -3.44 17.74 1.24
C ALA A 89 -2.14 17.05 1.68
N ALA A 90 -2.18 15.72 1.87
CA ALA A 90 -1.02 14.93 2.23
C ALA A 90 0.07 14.95 1.13
N SER A 91 -0.34 14.93 -0.15
CA SER A 91 0.62 15.01 -1.25
C SER A 91 1.36 16.35 -1.31
N ILE A 92 0.66 17.47 -1.10
CA ILE A 92 1.29 18.80 -1.04
C ILE A 92 2.25 18.86 0.15
N THR A 93 1.81 18.40 1.33
CA THR A 93 2.63 18.38 2.53
C THR A 93 3.93 17.59 2.31
N ALA A 94 3.83 16.36 1.78
CA ALA A 94 4.99 15.50 1.52
C ALA A 94 5.95 16.12 0.50
N LEU A 95 5.45 16.67 -0.61
CA LEU A 95 6.31 17.25 -1.65
C LEU A 95 7.07 18.48 -1.14
N VAL A 96 6.42 19.33 -0.34
CA VAL A 96 7.07 20.50 0.27
C VAL A 96 8.10 20.06 1.29
N GLU A 97 7.76 19.10 2.15
CA GLU A 97 8.69 18.52 3.13
C GLU A 97 9.94 18.00 2.44
N ILE A 98 9.78 17.08 1.49
CA ILE A 98 10.86 16.37 0.82
C ILE A 98 11.76 17.35 0.07
N ALA A 99 11.16 18.27 -0.69
CA ALA A 99 11.94 19.28 -1.41
C ALA A 99 12.78 20.12 -0.46
N PHE A 100 12.18 20.61 0.64
CA PHE A 100 12.88 21.44 1.60
C PHE A 100 13.99 20.68 2.32
N ILE A 101 13.70 19.48 2.86
CA ILE A 101 14.67 18.71 3.64
C ILE A 101 15.80 18.16 2.78
N THR A 102 15.52 17.81 1.52
CA THR A 102 16.55 17.37 0.56
C THR A 102 17.51 18.51 0.25
N VAL A 103 16.98 19.71 -0.02
CA VAL A 103 17.79 20.91 -0.28
C VAL A 103 18.57 21.32 0.97
N ALA A 104 17.95 21.31 2.14
CA ALA A 104 18.61 21.64 3.40
C ALA A 104 19.70 20.62 3.75
N GLY A 105 19.46 19.33 3.52
CA GLY A 105 20.45 18.25 3.66
C GLY A 105 21.63 18.43 2.72
N TYR A 106 21.37 18.75 1.45
CA TYR A 106 22.42 19.04 0.47
C TYR A 106 23.30 20.21 0.92
N PHE A 107 22.70 21.33 1.32
CA PHE A 107 23.47 22.49 1.78
C PHE A 107 24.19 22.23 3.12
N ALA A 108 23.61 21.44 4.01
CA ALA A 108 24.29 21.02 5.25
C ALA A 108 25.53 20.17 4.95
N GLY A 109 25.43 19.20 4.04
CA GLY A 109 26.56 18.40 3.56
C GLY A 109 27.65 19.27 2.93
N LYS A 110 27.26 20.20 2.05
CA LYS A 110 28.19 21.16 1.46
C LYS A 110 28.86 22.07 2.48
N TRP A 111 28.12 22.53 3.49
CA TRP A 111 28.64 23.35 4.58
C TRP A 111 29.65 22.58 5.45
N MET A 112 29.44 21.27 5.62
CA MET A 112 30.40 20.37 6.28
C MET A 112 31.58 19.97 5.37
N GLY A 113 31.66 20.47 4.14
CA GLY A 113 32.76 20.21 3.21
C GLY A 113 32.65 18.89 2.45
N TRP A 114 31.48 18.26 2.42
CA TRP A 114 31.29 16.96 1.76
C TRP A 114 31.19 17.07 0.24
N SER A 115 31.42 15.94 -0.44
CA SER A 115 31.27 15.86 -1.89
C SER A 115 29.83 16.15 -2.31
N THR A 116 29.63 16.47 -3.60
CA THR A 116 28.29 16.70 -4.15
C THR A 116 27.40 15.45 -4.01
N MET A 117 27.96 14.26 -4.20
CA MET A 117 27.23 13.01 -4.08
C MET A 117 26.88 12.70 -2.63
N ASP A 118 27.83 12.85 -1.71
CA ASP A 118 27.57 12.67 -0.28
C ASP A 118 26.45 13.61 0.21
N SER A 119 26.48 14.86 -0.24
CA SER A 119 25.47 15.87 0.11
C SER A 119 24.09 15.54 -0.47
N LEU A 120 24.05 15.04 -1.72
CA LEU A 120 22.81 14.66 -2.39
C LEU A 120 22.16 13.43 -1.74
N PHE A 121 22.97 12.42 -1.40
CA PHE A 121 22.52 11.24 -0.69
C PHE A 121 22.08 11.56 0.73
N LEU A 122 22.78 12.45 1.45
CA LEU A 122 22.29 12.94 2.76
C LEU A 122 20.89 13.54 2.63
N GLY A 123 20.66 14.40 1.64
CA GLY A 123 19.33 14.97 1.37
C GLY A 123 18.27 13.89 1.14
N GLY A 124 18.57 12.86 0.35
CA GLY A 124 17.66 11.75 0.10
C GLY A 124 17.41 10.84 1.31
N MET A 125 18.42 10.65 2.15
CA MET A 125 18.29 9.89 3.40
C MET A 125 17.40 10.63 4.40
N LEU A 126 17.51 11.96 4.47
CA LEU A 126 16.64 12.79 5.29
C LEU A 126 15.22 12.92 4.74
N ALA A 127 14.96 12.57 3.49
CA ALA A 127 13.63 12.69 2.89
C ALA A 127 12.62 11.62 3.32
N SER A 128 13.03 10.63 4.13
CA SER A 128 12.18 9.52 4.58
C SER A 128 11.91 9.54 6.08
N SER A 129 10.70 9.19 6.50
CA SER A 129 10.21 9.07 7.88
C SER A 129 9.78 7.63 8.16
N SER A 130 9.91 7.17 9.41
CA SER A 130 9.52 5.78 9.73
C SER A 130 8.02 5.64 10.00
N THR A 131 7.33 4.96 9.09
CA THR A 131 5.92 4.61 9.22
C THR A 131 5.63 3.74 10.45
N THR A 132 6.46 2.73 10.70
CA THR A 132 6.28 1.78 11.82
C THR A 132 6.37 2.47 13.18
N ILE A 133 7.34 3.37 13.35
CA ILE A 133 7.56 4.09 14.61
C ILE A 133 6.41 5.06 14.88
N ILE A 134 5.95 5.79 13.86
CA ILE A 134 4.84 6.74 13.98
C ILE A 134 3.52 6.05 14.30
N ILE A 135 3.17 4.97 13.57
CA ILE A 135 1.95 4.21 13.83
C ILE A 135 1.94 3.70 15.26
N ARG A 136 3.07 3.13 15.72
CA ARG A 136 3.22 2.65 17.09
C ARG A 136 3.04 3.76 18.12
N ALA A 137 3.71 4.89 17.94
CA ALA A 137 3.59 6.02 18.85
C ALA A 137 2.14 6.55 18.90
N PHE A 138 1.42 6.55 17.77
CA PHE A 138 0.02 6.95 17.72
C PHE A 138 -0.93 5.95 18.39
N ASP A 139 -0.65 4.65 18.27
CA ASP A 139 -1.38 3.59 18.97
C ASP A 139 -1.15 3.70 20.49
N GLU A 140 0.09 3.91 20.94
CA GLU A 140 0.44 4.07 22.37
C GLU A 140 -0.14 5.33 23.00
N LEU A 141 -0.20 6.44 22.25
CA LEU A 141 -0.79 7.70 22.70
C LEU A 141 -2.32 7.78 22.50
N GLY A 142 -2.94 6.78 21.86
CA GLY A 142 -4.39 6.76 21.62
C GLY A 142 -4.91 7.80 20.61
N VAL A 143 -4.02 8.38 19.78
CA VAL A 143 -4.32 9.50 18.88
C VAL A 143 -4.58 9.09 17.42
N LYS A 144 -4.48 7.80 17.09
CA LYS A 144 -4.63 7.26 15.72
C LYS A 144 -5.92 7.64 15.00
N THR A 145 -7.01 7.88 15.73
CA THR A 145 -8.32 8.24 15.16
C THR A 145 -8.49 9.74 14.91
N LYS A 146 -7.55 10.58 15.36
CA LYS A 146 -7.62 12.04 15.21
C LYS A 146 -7.42 12.47 13.75
N GLN A 147 -7.96 13.63 13.38
CA GLN A 147 -7.90 14.13 12.00
C GLN A 147 -6.47 14.31 11.48
N TYR A 148 -5.55 14.84 12.31
CA TYR A 148 -4.15 15.04 11.91
C TYR A 148 -3.42 13.73 11.64
N ALA A 149 -3.77 12.64 12.35
CA ALA A 149 -3.17 11.33 12.16
C ALA A 149 -3.43 10.77 10.75
N ARG A 150 -4.61 11.06 10.19
CA ARG A 150 -4.95 10.69 8.82
C ARG A 150 -4.09 11.42 7.79
N ILE A 151 -3.77 12.69 8.05
CA ILE A 151 -2.87 13.47 7.19
C ILE A 151 -1.48 12.86 7.26
N VAL A 152 -0.95 12.61 8.47
CA VAL A 152 0.35 11.97 8.68
C VAL A 152 0.45 10.63 7.93
N PHE A 153 -0.54 9.74 8.07
CA PHE A 153 -0.55 8.48 7.31
C PHE A 153 -0.58 8.69 5.80
N GLY A 154 -1.32 9.71 5.32
CA GLY A 154 -1.28 10.09 3.92
C GLY A 154 0.10 10.57 3.47
N VAL A 155 0.77 11.41 4.28
CA VAL A 155 2.10 11.96 3.96
C VAL A 155 3.11 10.83 3.90
N LEU A 156 3.12 9.92 4.89
CA LEU A 156 4.01 8.75 4.92
C LEU A 156 3.91 7.91 3.65
N VAL A 157 2.69 7.65 3.16
CA VAL A 157 2.50 6.90 1.90
C VAL A 157 3.09 7.65 0.71
N VAL A 158 2.93 8.98 0.62
CA VAL A 158 3.54 9.76 -0.47
C VAL A 158 5.05 9.82 -0.34
N GLU A 159 5.55 9.97 0.88
CA GLU A 159 6.97 10.04 1.21
C GLU A 159 7.70 8.77 0.78
N ASP A 160 7.20 7.60 1.18
CA ASP A 160 7.77 6.30 0.77
C ASP A 160 7.86 6.19 -0.76
N ILE A 161 6.84 6.66 -1.48
CA ILE A 161 6.80 6.63 -2.96
C ILE A 161 7.85 7.57 -3.55
N VAL A 162 7.92 8.81 -3.07
CA VAL A 162 8.86 9.81 -3.59
C VAL A 162 10.30 9.42 -3.25
N VAL A 163 10.55 8.86 -2.07
CA VAL A 163 11.88 8.36 -1.67
C VAL A 163 12.32 7.21 -2.58
N ILE A 164 11.43 6.28 -2.94
CA ILE A 164 11.77 5.23 -3.91
C ILE A 164 12.12 5.83 -5.28
N LEU A 165 11.33 6.79 -5.77
CA LEU A 165 11.65 7.48 -7.03
C LEU A 165 12.99 8.23 -6.95
N LEU A 166 13.27 8.84 -5.79
CA LEU A 166 14.53 9.50 -5.51
C LEU A 166 15.69 8.51 -5.53
N MET A 167 15.57 7.34 -4.90
CA MET A 167 16.58 6.29 -4.92
C MET A 167 16.91 5.84 -6.35
N VAL A 168 15.89 5.64 -7.17
CA VAL A 168 16.06 5.27 -8.59
C VAL A 168 16.79 6.37 -9.36
N LEU A 169 16.48 7.63 -9.08
CA LEU A 169 17.14 8.78 -9.69
C LEU A 169 18.61 8.87 -9.24
N LEU A 170 18.87 8.73 -7.94
CA LEU A 170 20.22 8.74 -7.37
C LEU A 170 21.08 7.59 -7.90
N SER A 171 20.53 6.38 -7.98
CA SER A 171 21.25 5.22 -8.52
C SER A 171 21.54 5.37 -10.00
N THR A 172 20.63 5.96 -10.77
CA THR A 172 20.86 6.20 -12.21
C THR A 172 21.96 7.23 -12.42
N ILE A 173 21.93 8.35 -11.69
CA ILE A 173 23.00 9.38 -11.77
C ILE A 173 24.35 8.78 -11.36
N ALA A 174 24.35 7.95 -10.32
CA ALA A 174 25.53 7.24 -9.85
C ALA A 174 26.13 6.31 -10.93
N VAL A 175 25.29 5.52 -11.60
CA VAL A 175 25.74 4.58 -12.65
C VAL A 175 26.17 5.30 -13.92
N THR A 176 25.47 6.37 -14.33
CA THR A 176 25.79 7.09 -15.59
C THR A 176 26.99 8.02 -15.47
N LYS A 177 27.41 8.38 -14.25
CA LYS A 177 28.51 9.34 -13.97
C LYS A 177 28.35 10.69 -14.68
N GLN A 178 27.11 11.07 -15.01
CA GLN A 178 26.78 12.32 -15.70
C GLN A 178 26.38 13.38 -14.65
N PHE A 179 27.27 14.35 -14.43
CA PHE A 179 27.17 15.30 -13.31
C PHE A 179 26.93 16.75 -13.75
N GLU A 180 26.84 17.04 -15.04
CA GLU A 180 26.47 18.38 -15.51
C GLU A 180 24.95 18.60 -15.46
N GLY A 181 24.49 19.79 -15.06
CA GLY A 181 23.07 20.07 -14.81
C GLY A 181 22.14 19.82 -16.01
N SER A 182 22.62 20.01 -17.24
CA SER A 182 21.92 19.67 -18.48
C SER A 182 21.85 18.15 -18.71
N GLU A 183 22.93 17.43 -18.40
CA GLU A 183 23.01 15.97 -18.52
C GLU A 183 22.16 15.26 -17.46
N ILE A 184 22.02 15.83 -16.26
CA ILE A 184 21.13 15.30 -15.21
C ILE A 184 19.67 15.38 -15.67
N ILE A 185 19.23 16.52 -16.23
CA ILE A 185 17.87 16.65 -16.78
C ILE A 185 17.66 15.64 -17.90
N PHE A 186 18.63 15.49 -18.81
CA PHE A 186 18.55 14.52 -19.89
C PHE A 186 18.50 13.07 -19.36
N THR A 187 19.28 12.76 -18.33
CA THR A 187 19.28 11.46 -17.63
C THR A 187 17.94 11.19 -16.98
N ILE A 188 17.34 12.18 -16.30
CA ILE A 188 16.00 12.07 -15.71
C ILE A 188 14.96 11.82 -16.79
N VAL A 189 15.00 12.56 -17.90
CA VAL A 189 14.05 12.37 -19.01
C VAL A 189 14.22 10.98 -19.63
N LYS A 190 15.46 10.52 -19.83
CA LYS A 190 15.77 9.18 -20.35
C LYS A 190 15.29 8.08 -19.40
N LEU A 191 15.49 8.26 -18.09
CA LEU A 191 15.04 7.36 -17.04
C LEU A 191 13.50 7.30 -16.98
N VAL A 192 12.82 8.44 -16.94
CA VAL A 192 11.35 8.52 -16.93
C VAL A 192 10.77 7.92 -18.19
N PHE A 193 11.38 8.18 -19.35
CA PHE A 193 10.98 7.57 -20.62
C PHE A 193 11.12 6.05 -20.58
N PHE A 194 12.25 5.55 -20.08
CA PHE A 194 12.51 4.11 -19.95
C PHE A 194 11.55 3.44 -18.95
N LEU A 195 11.34 4.06 -17.79
CA LEU A 195 10.39 3.61 -16.78
C LEU A 195 8.98 3.52 -17.38
N ALA A 196 8.55 4.57 -18.08
CA ALA A 196 7.25 4.59 -18.75
C ALA A 196 7.14 3.51 -19.84
N LEU A 197 8.21 3.28 -20.61
CA LEU A 197 8.27 2.23 -21.62
C LEU A 197 8.05 0.85 -21.02
N TRP A 198 8.83 0.48 -19.99
CA TRP A 198 8.72 -0.83 -19.33
C TRP A 198 7.40 -0.99 -18.61
N PHE A 199 6.90 0.08 -18.00
CA PHE A 199 5.63 0.05 -17.31
C PHE A 199 4.45 -0.19 -18.28
N ILE A 200 4.42 0.51 -19.42
CA ILE A 200 3.39 0.31 -20.44
C ILE A 200 3.50 -1.08 -21.09
N ALA A 201 4.72 -1.48 -21.45
CA ALA A 201 4.97 -2.81 -22.00
C ALA A 201 4.54 -3.91 -21.02
N GLY A 202 4.90 -3.75 -19.74
CA GLY A 202 4.56 -4.64 -18.64
C GLY A 202 3.05 -4.78 -18.43
N ILE A 203 2.31 -3.67 -18.36
CA ILE A 203 0.84 -3.68 -18.22
C ILE A 203 0.16 -4.36 -19.42
N PHE A 204 0.77 -4.32 -20.61
CA PHE A 204 0.21 -5.00 -21.77
C PHE A 204 0.53 -6.51 -21.79
N LEU A 205 1.80 -6.86 -21.58
CA LEU A 205 2.33 -8.22 -21.66
C LEU A 205 1.90 -9.06 -20.46
N LEU A 206 2.17 -8.57 -19.25
CA LEU A 206 2.13 -9.40 -18.04
C LEU A 206 0.71 -9.85 -17.66
N PRO A 207 -0.32 -8.98 -17.60
CA PRO A 207 -1.69 -9.43 -17.34
C PRO A 207 -2.19 -10.41 -18.42
N THR A 208 -1.74 -10.26 -19.66
CA THR A 208 -2.12 -11.15 -20.76
C THR A 208 -1.49 -12.54 -20.59
N LEU A 209 -0.22 -12.59 -20.20
CA LEU A 209 0.49 -13.84 -19.88
C LEU A 209 -0.15 -14.54 -18.69
N LEU A 210 -0.38 -13.83 -17.58
CA LEU A 210 -1.00 -14.38 -16.37
C LEU A 210 -2.44 -14.87 -16.63
N LYS A 211 -3.24 -14.13 -17.41
CA LYS A 211 -4.61 -14.58 -17.79
C LYS A 211 -4.60 -15.86 -18.61
N LYS A 212 -3.66 -16.00 -19.56
CA LYS A 212 -3.53 -17.22 -20.39
C LYS A 212 -3.01 -18.40 -19.58
N ALA A 213 -2.05 -18.15 -18.70
CA ALA A 213 -1.46 -19.17 -17.84
C ALA A 213 -2.33 -19.50 -16.61
N LYS A 214 -3.46 -18.79 -16.37
CA LYS A 214 -4.29 -18.93 -15.16
C LYS A 214 -4.66 -20.37 -14.82
N ALA A 215 -4.91 -21.22 -15.82
CA ALA A 215 -5.25 -22.64 -15.61
C ALA A 215 -4.07 -23.49 -15.10
N LEU A 216 -2.85 -23.02 -15.29
CA LEU A 216 -1.58 -23.66 -14.90
C LEU A 216 -0.94 -22.99 -13.68
N LEU A 217 -1.51 -21.88 -13.19
CA LEU A 217 -0.97 -21.07 -12.10
C LEU A 217 -1.64 -21.43 -10.77
N ASP A 218 -1.06 -22.42 -10.09
CA ASP A 218 -1.26 -22.63 -8.66
C ASP A 218 -0.38 -21.68 -7.81
N GLU A 219 -0.36 -21.87 -6.50
CA GLU A 219 0.36 -20.99 -5.58
C GLU A 219 1.88 -21.11 -5.72
N GLU A 220 2.37 -22.33 -5.88
CA GLU A 220 3.79 -22.62 -6.05
C GLU A 220 4.30 -22.04 -7.37
N THR A 221 3.64 -22.34 -8.49
CA THR A 221 4.03 -21.82 -9.81
C THR A 221 3.91 -20.31 -9.89
N LEU A 222 2.90 -19.70 -9.25
CA LEU A 222 2.76 -18.24 -9.20
C LEU A 222 3.89 -17.58 -8.41
N LEU A 223 4.33 -18.18 -7.29
CA LEU A 223 5.47 -17.69 -6.52
C LEU A 223 6.75 -17.77 -7.36
N ILE A 224 7.05 -18.94 -7.95
CA ILE A 224 8.23 -19.16 -8.79
C ILE A 224 8.22 -18.20 -9.98
N LEU A 225 7.09 -18.04 -10.66
CA LEU A 225 6.95 -17.12 -11.78
C LEU A 225 7.18 -15.67 -11.34
N SER A 226 6.63 -15.26 -10.20
CA SER A 226 6.76 -13.88 -9.71
C SER A 226 8.21 -13.54 -9.35
N ILE A 227 8.90 -14.43 -8.64
CA ILE A 227 10.32 -14.27 -8.29
C ILE A 227 11.19 -14.34 -9.56
N GLY A 228 10.91 -15.26 -10.47
CA GLY A 228 11.62 -15.39 -11.74
C GLY A 228 11.48 -14.15 -12.62
N LEU A 229 10.28 -13.54 -12.68
CA LEU A 229 10.05 -12.27 -13.35
C LEU A 229 10.78 -11.12 -12.66
N CYS A 230 10.78 -11.07 -11.32
CA CYS A 230 11.52 -10.07 -10.55
C CYS A 230 13.00 -10.10 -10.91
N LEU A 231 13.66 -11.24 -10.73
CA LEU A 231 15.08 -11.41 -11.01
C LEU A 231 15.39 -11.26 -12.52
N GLY A 232 14.48 -11.69 -13.40
CA GLY A 232 14.59 -11.46 -14.83
C GLY A 232 14.63 -9.98 -15.18
N MET A 233 13.78 -9.16 -14.53
CA MET A 233 13.78 -7.71 -14.72
C MET A 233 15.01 -7.04 -14.13
N VAL A 234 15.53 -7.53 -13.01
CA VAL A 234 16.82 -7.09 -12.43
C VAL A 234 17.94 -7.27 -13.46
N VAL A 235 18.05 -8.45 -14.08
CA VAL A 235 19.07 -8.73 -15.11
C VAL A 235 18.89 -7.86 -16.36
N LEU A 236 17.64 -7.61 -16.77
CA LEU A 236 17.35 -6.74 -17.91
C LEU A 236 17.72 -5.27 -17.60
N ALA A 237 17.38 -4.78 -16.42
CA ALA A 237 17.69 -3.41 -15.99
C ALA A 237 19.21 -3.17 -15.97
N THR A 238 19.98 -4.09 -15.37
CA THR A 238 21.45 -3.99 -15.32
C THR A 238 22.09 -4.04 -16.70
N LYS A 239 21.60 -4.88 -17.62
CA LYS A 239 22.09 -4.91 -19.01
C LYS A 239 21.82 -3.63 -19.79
N VAL A 240 20.77 -2.88 -19.45
CA VAL A 240 20.46 -1.60 -20.11
C VAL A 240 21.20 -0.42 -19.46
N GLY A 241 21.96 -0.67 -18.39
CA GLY A 241 22.73 0.35 -17.68
C GLY A 241 21.94 1.05 -16.57
N PHE A 242 20.94 0.39 -15.99
CA PHE A 242 20.24 0.83 -14.79
C PHE A 242 20.57 -0.07 -13.59
N SER A 243 20.19 0.35 -12.38
CA SER A 243 20.48 -0.40 -11.16
C SER A 243 19.56 -1.64 -11.00
N ALA A 244 20.01 -2.63 -10.22
CA ALA A 244 19.26 -3.86 -9.97
C ALA A 244 17.91 -3.59 -9.26
N GLU A 245 17.97 -2.67 -8.30
CA GLU A 245 16.89 -2.13 -7.48
C GLU A 245 15.73 -1.61 -8.33
N LEU A 246 16.06 -0.85 -9.37
CA LEU A 246 15.08 -0.33 -10.32
C LEU A 246 14.32 -1.46 -11.01
N GLY A 247 15.03 -2.50 -11.45
CA GLY A 247 14.42 -3.66 -12.11
C GLY A 247 13.43 -4.38 -11.19
N ALA A 248 13.83 -4.62 -9.93
CA ALA A 248 12.99 -5.25 -8.91
C ALA A 248 11.72 -4.43 -8.63
N PHE A 249 11.87 -3.12 -8.39
CA PHE A 249 10.75 -2.22 -8.14
C PHE A 249 9.80 -2.13 -9.34
N ILE A 250 10.33 -2.00 -10.57
CA ILE A 250 9.53 -1.95 -11.79
C ILE A 250 8.68 -3.21 -11.92
N MET A 251 9.27 -4.40 -11.77
CA MET A 251 8.52 -5.64 -11.90
C MET A 251 7.43 -5.77 -10.83
N GLY A 252 7.74 -5.42 -9.57
CA GLY A 252 6.75 -5.37 -8.50
C GLY A 252 5.57 -4.45 -8.86
N SER A 253 5.85 -3.23 -9.33
CA SER A 253 4.83 -2.26 -9.72
C SER A 253 3.97 -2.71 -10.90
N ILE A 254 4.54 -3.46 -11.85
CA ILE A 254 3.79 -4.03 -12.98
C ILE A 254 2.87 -5.15 -12.49
N ILE A 255 3.36 -6.04 -11.62
CA ILE A 255 2.54 -7.11 -11.02
C ILE A 255 1.41 -6.51 -10.17
N ALA A 256 1.66 -5.40 -9.48
CA ALA A 256 0.67 -4.71 -8.65
C ALA A 256 -0.58 -4.26 -9.42
N GLU A 257 -0.46 -4.02 -10.73
CA GLU A 257 -1.58 -3.65 -11.61
C GLU A 257 -2.33 -4.87 -12.19
N THR A 258 -1.89 -6.10 -11.88
CA THR A 258 -2.56 -7.34 -12.29
C THR A 258 -3.67 -7.76 -11.32
N THR A 259 -4.55 -8.67 -11.74
CA THR A 259 -5.59 -9.26 -10.86
C THR A 259 -5.01 -10.23 -9.82
N SER A 260 -3.78 -10.71 -10.03
CA SER A 260 -3.11 -11.65 -9.12
C SER A 260 -2.24 -10.94 -8.07
N ALA A 261 -2.18 -9.61 -8.07
CA ALA A 261 -1.32 -8.82 -7.20
C ALA A 261 -1.41 -9.22 -5.72
N GLU A 262 -2.62 -9.35 -5.16
CA GLU A 262 -2.83 -9.71 -3.75
C GLU A 262 -2.37 -11.14 -3.44
N ARG A 263 -2.57 -12.08 -4.37
CA ARG A 263 -2.07 -13.45 -4.24
C ARG A 263 -0.55 -13.48 -4.29
N VAL A 264 0.07 -12.72 -5.20
CA VAL A 264 1.53 -12.61 -5.28
C VAL A 264 2.09 -11.94 -4.02
N GLU A 265 1.48 -10.86 -3.54
CA GLU A 265 1.85 -10.17 -2.30
C GLU A 265 1.80 -11.14 -1.11
N HIS A 266 0.72 -11.90 -0.96
CA HIS A 266 0.59 -12.90 0.10
C HIS A 266 1.66 -14.01 0.00
N LEU A 267 1.91 -14.54 -1.20
CA LEU A 267 2.87 -15.62 -1.42
C LEU A 267 4.32 -15.17 -1.28
N THR A 268 4.62 -13.91 -1.61
CA THR A 268 5.97 -13.34 -1.54
C THR A 268 6.28 -12.73 -0.19
N LYS A 269 5.26 -12.51 0.67
CA LYS A 269 5.44 -11.98 2.02
C LYS A 269 6.46 -12.76 2.88
N PRO A 270 6.47 -14.10 2.94
CA PRO A 270 7.50 -14.83 3.69
C PRO A 270 8.92 -14.57 3.15
N VAL A 271 9.06 -14.41 1.83
CA VAL A 271 10.33 -14.11 1.17
C VAL A 271 10.78 -12.69 1.52
N LYS A 272 9.87 -11.72 1.45
CA LYS A 272 10.09 -10.33 1.89
C LYS A 272 10.53 -10.28 3.35
N ASP A 273 9.82 -10.94 4.25
CA ASP A 273 10.10 -10.89 5.69
C ASP A 273 11.46 -11.54 6.01
N LEU A 274 11.80 -12.65 5.35
CA LEU A 274 13.10 -13.31 5.47
C LEU A 274 14.24 -12.42 4.97
N PHE A 275 14.19 -11.98 3.72
CA PHE A 275 15.27 -11.20 3.12
C PHE A 275 15.32 -9.76 3.64
N GLY A 276 14.21 -9.23 4.13
CA GLY A 276 14.16 -7.98 4.89
C GLY A 276 14.90 -8.10 6.23
N SER A 277 14.73 -9.21 6.95
CA SER A 277 15.50 -9.45 8.18
C SER A 277 17.00 -9.57 7.87
N VAL A 278 17.38 -10.32 6.84
CA VAL A 278 18.77 -10.46 6.39
C VAL A 278 19.36 -9.10 6.04
N PHE A 279 18.64 -8.28 5.27
CA PHE A 279 19.05 -6.92 4.93
C PHE A 279 19.33 -6.08 6.18
N PHE A 280 18.37 -5.96 7.10
CA PHE A 280 18.53 -5.08 8.26
C PHE A 280 19.57 -5.59 9.26
N VAL A 281 19.77 -6.90 9.35
CA VAL A 281 20.88 -7.48 10.13
C VAL A 281 22.21 -7.16 9.44
N SER A 282 22.35 -7.34 8.13
CA SER A 282 23.56 -6.93 7.40
C SER A 282 23.87 -5.44 7.57
N VAL A 283 22.86 -4.58 7.49
CA VAL A 283 22.96 -3.13 7.80
C VAL A 283 23.48 -2.91 9.23
N GLY A 284 22.94 -3.64 10.22
CA GLY A 284 23.41 -3.54 11.59
C GLY A 284 24.88 -3.91 11.77
N MET A 285 25.38 -4.87 10.99
CA MET A 285 26.79 -5.27 11.04
C MET A 285 27.75 -4.21 10.49
N MET A 286 27.27 -3.34 9.59
CA MET A 286 28.05 -2.23 9.04
C MET A 286 28.19 -1.07 10.04
N ILE A 287 27.50 -1.12 11.19
CA ILE A 287 27.59 -0.09 12.22
C ILE A 287 28.95 -0.20 12.91
N ASP A 288 29.74 0.86 12.78
CA ASP A 288 30.96 1.09 13.55
C ASP A 288 30.69 2.14 14.66
N PRO A 289 30.65 1.74 15.95
CA PRO A 289 30.50 2.67 17.07
C PRO A 289 31.60 3.72 17.16
N GLN A 290 32.84 3.37 16.78
CA GLN A 290 33.96 4.30 16.81
C GLN A 290 33.76 5.39 15.77
N ALA A 291 33.31 5.04 14.56
CA ALA A 291 32.93 6.01 13.54
C ALA A 291 31.79 6.93 14.02
N ILE A 292 30.76 6.43 14.70
CA ILE A 292 29.67 7.29 15.23
C ILE A 292 30.23 8.33 16.22
N ILE A 293 31.16 7.93 17.09
CA ILE A 293 31.80 8.86 18.04
C ILE A 293 32.70 9.85 17.31
N GLN A 294 33.51 9.37 16.36
CA GLN A 294 34.41 10.20 15.54
C GLN A 294 33.62 11.27 14.75
N TYR A 295 32.48 10.89 14.18
CA TYR A 295 31.58 11.77 13.44
C TYR A 295 30.44 12.32 14.32
N GLY A 296 30.64 12.40 15.63
CA GLY A 296 29.62 12.87 16.57
C GLY A 296 29.11 14.28 16.27
N TRP A 297 29.98 15.17 15.80
CA TRP A 297 29.58 16.53 15.41
C TRP A 297 28.64 16.54 14.18
N PRO A 298 28.99 15.90 13.05
CA PRO A 298 28.04 15.67 11.97
C PRO A 298 26.73 14.98 12.39
N VAL A 299 26.77 13.97 13.26
CA VAL A 299 25.56 13.31 13.79
C VAL A 299 24.65 14.32 14.47
N VAL A 300 25.20 15.19 15.32
CA VAL A 300 24.42 16.24 16.01
C VAL A 300 23.83 17.22 15.01
N ILE A 301 24.60 17.69 14.03
CA ILE A 301 24.10 18.62 12.99
C ILE A 301 22.95 17.99 12.21
N VAL A 302 23.12 16.76 11.75
CA VAL A 302 22.10 16.03 10.98
C VAL A 302 20.86 15.76 11.84
N THR A 303 21.04 15.44 13.12
CA THR A 303 19.93 15.26 14.08
C THR A 303 19.15 16.56 14.27
N VAL A 304 19.83 17.67 14.53
CA VAL A 304 19.20 18.99 14.68
C VAL A 304 18.48 19.40 13.39
N LEU A 305 19.13 19.21 12.24
CA LEU A 305 18.52 19.46 10.94
C LEU A 305 17.27 18.61 10.73
N THR A 306 17.28 17.35 11.16
CA THR A 306 16.10 16.48 11.05
C THR A 306 14.99 16.95 11.97
N LEU A 307 15.29 17.18 13.25
CA LEU A 307 14.31 17.57 14.25
C LEU A 307 13.63 18.90 13.91
N PHE A 308 14.41 19.92 13.56
CA PHE A 308 13.88 21.25 13.26
C PHE A 308 13.50 21.44 11.80
N GLY A 309 14.33 20.94 10.89
CA GLY A 309 14.12 21.08 9.45
C GLY A 309 12.88 20.33 8.99
N LYS A 310 12.69 19.06 9.40
CA LYS A 310 11.47 18.33 9.06
C LYS A 310 10.26 18.93 9.74
N LEU A 311 10.32 19.22 11.05
CA LEU A 311 9.21 19.84 11.77
C LEU A 311 8.74 21.11 11.07
N PHE A 312 9.68 21.97 10.67
CA PHE A 312 9.37 23.21 9.96
C PHE A 312 8.79 22.93 8.57
N SER A 313 9.44 22.08 7.76
CA SER A 313 9.03 21.84 6.38
C SER A 313 7.68 21.13 6.27
N THR A 314 7.41 20.18 7.15
CA THR A 314 6.12 19.46 7.25
C THR A 314 5.00 20.36 7.76
N THR A 315 5.26 21.18 8.79
CA THR A 315 4.29 22.18 9.28
C THR A 315 3.94 23.18 8.18
N LEU A 316 4.95 23.67 7.46
CA LEU A 316 4.77 24.56 6.32
C LEU A 316 3.98 23.87 5.20
N GLY A 317 4.33 22.62 4.86
CA GLY A 317 3.62 21.83 3.86
C GLY A 317 2.14 21.62 4.21
N ALA A 318 1.84 21.33 5.48
CA ALA A 318 0.47 21.18 5.97
C ALA A 318 -0.33 22.49 5.95
N LEU A 319 0.31 23.62 6.28
CA LEU A 319 -0.32 24.95 6.15
C LEU A 319 -0.62 25.28 4.67
N LEU A 320 0.34 25.05 3.78
CA LEU A 320 0.18 25.26 2.34
C LEU A 320 -0.88 24.33 1.73
N SER A 321 -1.09 23.17 2.34
CA SER A 321 -2.11 22.21 1.91
C SER A 321 -3.51 22.50 2.44
N GLY A 322 -3.67 23.60 3.19
CA GLY A 322 -4.95 24.11 3.69
C GLY A 322 -5.38 23.50 5.02
N GLN A 323 -4.44 23.04 5.84
CA GLN A 323 -4.74 22.53 7.19
C GLN A 323 -4.69 23.65 8.23
N PRO A 324 -5.57 23.61 9.27
CA PRO A 324 -5.51 24.55 10.38
C PRO A 324 -4.16 24.52 11.10
N LEU A 325 -3.73 25.65 11.66
CA LEU A 325 -2.41 25.77 12.31
C LEU A 325 -2.15 24.69 13.37
N LYS A 326 -3.15 24.36 14.19
CA LYS A 326 -3.06 23.30 15.19
C LYS A 326 -2.73 21.95 14.56
N GLN A 327 -3.44 21.57 13.51
CA GLN A 327 -3.23 20.30 12.83
C GLN A 327 -1.87 20.28 12.13
N SER A 328 -1.46 21.40 11.52
CA SER A 328 -0.16 21.50 10.84
C SER A 328 1.02 21.30 11.79
N VAL A 329 0.98 21.90 12.98
CA VAL A 329 2.01 21.70 14.02
C VAL A 329 2.01 20.24 14.51
N GLN A 330 0.84 19.64 14.71
CA GLN A 330 0.73 18.22 15.10
C GLN A 330 1.28 17.28 14.03
N VAL A 331 1.00 17.55 12.75
CA VAL A 331 1.58 16.80 11.62
C VAL A 331 3.10 16.91 11.65
N GLY A 332 3.65 18.12 11.80
CA GLY A 332 5.10 18.27 11.73
C GLY A 332 5.88 17.71 12.92
N MET A 333 5.32 17.83 14.13
CA MET A 333 5.89 17.19 15.33
C MET A 333 5.85 15.66 15.26
N SER A 334 4.98 15.08 14.44
CA SER A 334 4.87 13.63 14.29
C SER A 334 5.87 13.03 13.30
N MET A 335 6.46 13.85 12.43
CA MET A 335 7.27 13.38 11.29
C MET A 335 8.76 13.73 11.39
N ALA A 336 9.19 14.30 12.52
CA ALA A 336 10.56 14.78 12.73
C ALA A 336 11.59 13.67 12.99
N GLN A 337 11.65 12.64 12.14
CA GLN A 337 12.60 11.53 12.26
C GLN A 337 13.04 10.95 10.92
N ILE A 338 14.12 10.17 10.99
CA ILE A 338 14.66 9.42 9.87
C ILE A 338 13.96 8.06 9.76
N GLY A 339 13.56 7.70 8.54
CA GLY A 339 12.90 6.44 8.20
C GLY A 339 13.85 5.27 7.95
N GLU A 340 13.29 4.06 7.91
CA GLU A 340 14.04 2.83 7.57
C GLU A 340 14.59 2.86 6.14
N PHE A 341 13.91 3.56 5.22
CA PHE A 341 14.39 3.75 3.85
C PHE A 341 15.67 4.57 3.76
N ALA A 342 15.98 5.40 4.77
CA ALA A 342 17.25 6.12 4.80
C ALA A 342 18.45 5.16 4.84
N PHE A 343 18.31 4.01 5.51
CA PHE A 343 19.33 2.97 5.52
C PHE A 343 19.45 2.31 4.15
N ILE A 344 18.34 2.09 3.45
CA ILE A 344 18.35 1.55 2.09
C ILE A 344 19.03 2.53 1.13
N VAL A 345 18.73 3.84 1.21
CA VAL A 345 19.38 4.88 0.42
C VAL A 345 20.89 4.93 0.69
N ALA A 346 21.30 4.81 1.95
CA ALA A 346 22.70 4.81 2.34
C ALA A 346 23.45 3.58 1.82
N THR A 347 22.92 2.37 2.06
CA THR A 347 23.52 1.12 1.57
C THR A 347 23.61 1.10 0.06
N LEU A 348 22.61 1.63 -0.65
CA LEU A 348 22.63 1.79 -2.10
C LEU A 348 23.75 2.72 -2.57
N GLY A 349 23.98 3.84 -1.88
CA GLY A 349 25.09 4.73 -2.22
C GLY A 349 26.45 4.07 -2.03
N LEU A 350 26.58 3.26 -0.96
CA LEU A 350 27.80 2.51 -0.67
C LEU A 350 28.05 1.39 -1.69
N SER A 351 27.03 0.60 -2.03
CA SER A 351 27.16 -0.50 -3.00
C SER A 351 27.51 0.00 -4.41
N LEU A 352 27.01 1.18 -4.78
CA LEU A 352 27.37 1.86 -6.02
C LEU A 352 28.74 2.55 -5.97
N GLY A 353 29.38 2.62 -4.79
CA GLY A 353 30.68 3.26 -4.58
C GLY A 353 30.65 4.78 -4.82
N VAL A 354 29.49 5.42 -4.61
CA VAL A 354 29.29 6.85 -4.92
C VAL A 354 29.19 7.74 -3.69
N ILE A 355 29.07 7.16 -2.50
CA ILE A 355 29.15 7.88 -1.23
C ILE A 355 30.29 7.34 -0.38
N SER A 356 30.77 8.19 0.52
CA SER A 356 31.82 7.87 1.47
C SER A 356 31.29 7.06 2.66
N ASP A 357 32.13 6.18 3.21
CA ASP A 357 31.77 5.26 4.31
C ASP A 357 31.26 5.97 5.58
N PHE A 358 31.64 7.23 5.80
CA PHE A 358 31.25 8.00 6.98
C PHE A 358 29.75 8.36 7.02
N LEU A 359 29.07 8.41 5.87
CA LEU A 359 27.66 8.85 5.80
C LEU A 359 26.71 7.88 6.49
N PHE A 360 27.01 6.58 6.39
CA PHE A 360 26.17 5.54 6.95
C PHE A 360 26.13 5.58 8.49
N PRO A 361 27.27 5.62 9.22
CA PRO A 361 27.28 5.86 10.66
C PRO A 361 26.57 7.14 11.10
N ILE A 362 26.69 8.23 10.34
CA ILE A 362 26.01 9.50 10.66
C ILE A 362 24.50 9.33 10.64
N ALA A 363 23.98 8.66 9.61
CA ALA A 363 22.55 8.44 9.45
C ALA A 363 21.98 7.48 10.49
N VAL A 364 22.72 6.43 10.83
CA VAL A 364 22.40 5.51 11.93
C VAL A 364 22.33 6.26 13.26
N GLY A 365 23.35 7.07 13.58
CA GLY A 365 23.37 7.87 14.81
C GLY A 365 22.20 8.84 14.90
N ALA A 366 21.93 9.60 13.83
CA ALA A 366 20.83 10.54 13.79
C ALA A 366 19.45 9.85 13.84
N SER A 367 19.30 8.71 13.17
CA SER A 367 18.07 7.91 13.19
C SER A 367 17.77 7.35 14.58
N ALA A 368 18.79 6.84 15.29
CA ALA A 368 18.64 6.38 16.66
C ALA A 368 18.15 7.50 17.58
N ILE A 369 18.78 8.69 17.55
CA ILE A 369 18.41 9.82 18.40
C ILE A 369 16.99 10.30 18.08
N THR A 370 16.67 10.47 16.79
CA THR A 370 15.34 10.96 16.37
C THR A 370 14.24 9.95 16.73
N THR A 371 14.46 8.65 16.55
CA THR A 371 13.52 7.58 16.94
C THR A 371 13.10 7.67 18.41
N PHE A 372 14.04 7.90 19.33
CA PHE A 372 13.72 8.07 20.75
C PHE A 372 13.04 9.40 21.06
N THR A 373 13.27 10.43 20.25
CA THR A 373 12.76 11.79 20.49
C THR A 373 11.32 11.96 19.98
N THR A 374 10.93 11.30 18.89
CA THR A 374 9.62 11.49 18.22
C THR A 374 8.39 11.25 19.12
N PRO A 375 8.29 10.19 19.93
CA PRO A 375 7.11 9.99 20.79
C PRO A 375 6.88 11.16 21.74
N TYR A 376 7.96 11.77 22.24
CA TYR A 376 7.87 12.96 23.07
C TYR A 376 7.40 14.16 22.26
N LEU A 377 7.91 14.36 21.04
CA LEU A 377 7.45 15.45 20.16
C LEU A 377 5.95 15.34 19.85
N ILE A 378 5.45 14.13 19.56
CA ILE A 378 4.02 13.91 19.33
C ILE A 378 3.21 14.33 20.56
N LYS A 379 3.65 13.94 21.76
CA LYS A 379 3.00 14.31 23.02
C LYS A 379 3.06 15.82 23.29
N PHE A 380 4.16 16.48 22.95
CA PHE A 380 4.36 17.92 23.15
C PHE A 380 3.77 18.80 22.03
N SER A 381 3.16 18.20 21.00
CA SER A 381 2.61 18.94 19.86
C SER A 381 1.53 19.95 20.24
N GLU A 382 0.66 19.62 21.20
CA GLU A 382 -0.42 20.50 21.64
C GLU A 382 0.05 21.66 22.53
N PRO A 383 0.93 21.46 23.54
CA PRO A 383 1.59 22.55 24.25
C PRO A 383 2.37 23.49 23.32
N LEU A 384 3.07 22.96 22.32
CA LEU A 384 3.81 23.76 21.34
C LEU A 384 2.85 24.65 20.53
N TYR A 385 1.68 24.13 20.13
CA TYR A 385 0.65 24.92 19.47
C TYR A 385 0.20 26.10 20.34
N PHE A 386 -0.13 25.88 21.61
CA PHE A 386 -0.55 26.96 22.51
C PHE A 386 0.55 28.00 22.76
N PHE A 387 1.81 27.55 22.81
CA PHE A 387 2.96 28.44 22.87
C PHE A 387 3.05 29.32 21.61
N LEU A 388 2.94 28.73 20.41
CA LEU A 388 2.95 29.46 19.14
C LEU A 388 1.75 30.41 19.02
N GLU A 389 0.57 30.00 19.47
CA GLU A 389 -0.65 30.83 19.50
C GLU A 389 -0.46 32.08 20.37
N ARG A 390 0.32 31.99 21.45
CA ARG A 390 0.66 33.14 22.31
C ARG A 390 1.66 34.11 21.66
N PHE A 391 2.54 33.60 20.80
CA PHE A 391 3.57 34.41 20.12
C PHE A 391 3.11 35.00 18.78
N LEU A 392 2.20 34.33 18.06
CA LEU A 392 1.72 34.78 16.76
C LEU A 392 0.57 35.79 16.90
N PRO A 393 0.55 36.91 16.14
CA PRO A 393 -0.55 37.85 16.23
C PRO A 393 -1.86 37.23 15.73
N GLU A 394 -2.98 37.50 16.42
CA GLU A 394 -4.30 36.91 16.10
C GLU A 394 -4.71 37.06 14.62
N ARG A 395 -4.29 38.14 13.96
CA ARG A 395 -4.56 38.39 12.54
C ARG A 395 -3.99 37.31 11.63
N TRP A 396 -2.83 36.75 11.97
CA TRP A 396 -2.19 35.67 11.20
C TRP A 396 -2.92 34.36 11.40
N ILE A 397 -3.29 34.02 12.64
CA ILE A 397 -4.04 32.81 12.97
C ILE A 397 -5.40 32.83 12.28
N LYS A 398 -6.14 33.96 12.36
CA LYS A 398 -7.43 34.13 11.67
C LYS A 398 -7.30 34.02 10.15
N ARG A 399 -6.23 34.55 9.54
CA ARG A 399 -5.97 34.41 8.09
C ARG A 399 -5.63 32.98 7.68
N LEU A 400 -4.79 32.28 8.44
CA LEU A 400 -4.42 30.90 8.17
C LEU A 400 -5.64 29.97 8.29
N ASN A 401 -6.47 30.16 9.32
CA ASN A 401 -7.70 29.38 9.48
C ASN A 401 -8.78 29.78 8.43
N ALA A 402 -8.83 31.03 7.98
CA ALA A 402 -9.71 31.41 6.87
C ALA A 402 -9.26 30.77 5.53
N TYR A 403 -7.94 30.63 5.32
CA TYR A 403 -7.39 29.95 4.16
C TYR A 403 -7.72 28.44 4.13
N SER A 404 -7.72 27.76 5.28
CA SER A 404 -8.11 26.35 5.35
C SER A 404 -9.58 26.13 4.97
N VAL A 405 -10.47 27.04 5.36
CA VAL A 405 -11.89 26.97 4.98
C VAL A 405 -12.08 27.18 3.47
N GLY A 406 -11.38 28.16 2.88
CA GLY A 406 -11.49 28.47 1.45
C GLY A 406 -10.90 27.41 0.51
N THR A 407 -9.79 26.78 0.89
CA THR A 407 -9.15 25.72 0.08
C THR A 407 -9.93 24.41 0.07
N GLN A 408 -10.69 24.10 1.13
CA GLN A 408 -11.51 22.90 1.20
C GLN A 408 -12.83 23.02 0.44
N SER A 409 -13.41 24.22 0.30
CA SER A 409 -14.60 24.46 -0.53
C SER A 409 -14.36 24.42 -2.05
N ILE A 410 -13.11 24.59 -2.50
CA ILE A 410 -12.74 24.59 -3.93
C ILE A 410 -12.68 23.16 -4.52
N ARG A 411 -12.80 22.10 -3.70
CA ARG A 411 -12.75 20.70 -4.15
C ARG A 411 -14.02 20.18 -4.83
N ALA A 412 -15.01 21.01 -5.13
CA ALA A 412 -16.05 20.66 -6.08
C ALA A 412 -15.43 20.63 -7.50
N GLU A 413 -15.11 19.44 -8.02
CA GLU A 413 -14.46 19.29 -9.33
C GLU A 413 -15.23 20.03 -10.43
N THR A 414 -14.61 21.06 -11.02
CA THR A 414 -15.15 21.73 -12.21
C THR A 414 -15.10 20.77 -13.41
N HIS A 415 -16.14 20.73 -14.24
CA HIS A 415 -16.20 19.89 -15.45
C HIS A 415 -14.95 19.99 -16.35
N TRP A 416 -14.28 21.15 -16.35
CA TRP A 416 -13.00 21.39 -17.03
C TRP A 416 -11.87 20.47 -16.57
N ASN A 417 -11.75 20.18 -15.28
CA ASN A 417 -10.70 19.31 -14.75
C ASN A 417 -10.88 17.87 -15.24
N ILE A 418 -12.12 17.41 -15.32
CA ILE A 418 -12.47 16.08 -15.85
C ILE A 418 -12.10 15.99 -17.33
N ALA A 419 -12.44 17.01 -18.13
CA ALA A 419 -12.10 17.06 -19.55
C ALA A 419 -10.58 17.12 -19.79
N LEU A 420 -9.87 17.99 -19.07
CA LEU A 420 -8.41 18.15 -19.18
C LEU A 420 -7.68 16.87 -18.78
N LYS A 421 -8.10 16.21 -17.71
CA LYS A 421 -7.57 14.91 -17.25
C LYS A 421 -7.76 13.83 -18.32
N SER A 422 -8.91 13.80 -18.98
CA SER A 422 -9.15 12.85 -20.07
C SER A 422 -8.26 13.13 -21.28
N TYR A 423 -8.09 14.39 -21.68
CA TYR A 423 -7.19 14.76 -22.77
C TYR A 423 -5.74 14.41 -22.46
N ARG A 424 -5.28 14.75 -21.25
CA ARG A 424 -3.93 14.43 -20.76
C ARG A 424 -3.66 12.93 -20.82
N ASN A 425 -4.60 12.09 -20.39
CA ASN A 425 -4.42 10.63 -20.42
C ASN A 425 -4.31 10.09 -21.86
N ILE A 426 -5.09 10.62 -22.80
CA ILE A 426 -4.99 10.24 -24.22
C ILE A 426 -3.63 10.65 -24.79
N VAL A 427 -3.18 11.88 -24.51
CA VAL A 427 -1.90 12.40 -25.02
C VAL A 427 -0.72 11.64 -24.43
N LEU A 428 -0.70 11.40 -23.12
CA LEU A 428 0.38 10.67 -22.46
C LEU A 428 0.45 9.21 -22.94
N ALA A 429 -0.66 8.48 -22.94
CA ALA A 429 -0.65 7.07 -23.33
C ALA A 429 -0.17 6.89 -24.79
N ASN A 430 -0.70 7.69 -25.73
CA ASN A 430 -0.31 7.59 -27.14
C ASN A 430 1.07 8.19 -27.40
N GLY A 431 1.41 9.30 -26.75
CA GLY A 431 2.72 9.94 -26.86
C GLY A 431 3.83 8.99 -26.42
N ILE A 432 3.66 8.33 -25.26
CA ILE A 432 4.66 7.36 -24.79
C ILE A 432 4.75 6.18 -25.76
N LEU A 433 3.63 5.58 -26.18
CA LEU A 433 3.65 4.48 -27.16
C LEU A 433 4.36 4.84 -28.46
N LEU A 434 4.16 6.06 -28.97
CA LEU A 434 4.88 6.56 -30.15
C LEU A 434 6.36 6.69 -29.90
N LEU A 435 6.77 7.23 -28.75
CA LEU A 435 8.19 7.30 -28.38
C LEU A 435 8.81 5.91 -28.22
N ILE A 436 8.08 4.91 -27.70
CA ILE A 436 8.54 3.51 -27.66
C ILE A 436 8.78 2.98 -29.07
N LEU A 437 7.84 3.20 -29.99
CA LEU A 437 7.97 2.76 -31.38
C LEU A 437 9.13 3.46 -32.08
N ILE A 438 9.35 4.76 -31.81
CA ILE A 438 10.53 5.50 -32.26
C ILE A 438 11.79 4.81 -31.75
N TRP A 439 11.90 4.59 -30.44
CA TRP A 439 13.08 3.97 -29.83
C TRP A 439 13.36 2.57 -30.40
N LEU A 440 12.33 1.74 -30.57
CA LEU A 440 12.43 0.38 -31.09
C LEU A 440 12.80 0.38 -32.58
N SER A 441 12.27 1.34 -33.36
CA SER A 441 12.65 1.52 -34.75
C SER A 441 14.12 1.89 -34.91
N VAL A 442 14.65 2.77 -34.05
CA VAL A 442 16.03 3.26 -34.12
C VAL A 442 17.03 2.24 -33.58
N ASN A 443 16.73 1.58 -32.46
CA ASN A 443 17.70 0.72 -31.76
C ASN A 443 17.60 -0.76 -32.14
N PHE A 444 16.49 -1.20 -32.75
CA PHE A 444 16.28 -2.60 -33.10
C PHE A 444 16.01 -2.78 -34.60
N LEU A 445 15.02 -2.09 -35.16
CA LEU A 445 14.65 -2.24 -36.57
C LEU A 445 15.76 -1.76 -37.51
N MET A 446 16.32 -0.58 -37.28
CA MET A 446 17.39 -0.04 -38.11
C MET A 446 18.68 -0.89 -38.08
N PRO A 447 19.22 -1.29 -36.91
CA PRO A 447 20.38 -2.18 -36.86
C PRO A 447 20.13 -3.55 -37.50
N TYR A 448 18.89 -4.05 -37.44
CA TYR A 448 18.52 -5.27 -38.15
C TYR A 448 18.53 -5.06 -39.67
N LEU A 449 17.86 -4.02 -40.18
CA LEU A 449 17.83 -3.71 -41.61
C LEU A 449 19.22 -3.35 -42.16
N ASN A 450 20.08 -2.73 -41.35
CA ASN A 450 21.48 -2.46 -41.70
C ASN A 450 22.28 -3.73 -42.00
N LYS A 451 21.89 -4.88 -41.44
CA LYS A 451 22.57 -6.17 -41.67
C LYS A 451 22.04 -6.91 -42.92
N THR A 452 20.84 -6.59 -43.37
CA THR A 452 20.12 -7.36 -44.39
C THR A 452 19.98 -6.64 -45.73
N ILE A 453 20.06 -5.30 -45.75
CA ILE A 453 19.83 -4.48 -46.93
C ILE A 453 20.99 -3.50 -47.14
N GLU A 454 21.67 -3.61 -48.28
CA GLU A 454 22.85 -2.81 -48.61
C GLU A 454 22.50 -1.37 -49.04
N HIS A 455 21.40 -1.18 -49.77
CA HIS A 455 20.98 0.14 -50.25
C HIS A 455 20.41 1.04 -49.13
N GLU A 456 20.98 2.23 -48.98
CA GLU A 456 20.64 3.20 -47.92
C GLU A 456 19.23 3.78 -48.05
N THR A 457 18.83 4.12 -49.27
CA THR A 457 17.52 4.72 -49.54
C THR A 457 16.38 3.72 -49.34
N THR A 458 16.53 2.48 -49.83
CA THR A 458 15.51 1.43 -49.67
C THR A 458 15.36 1.03 -48.21
N ARG A 459 16.47 0.94 -47.46
CA ARG A 459 16.49 0.71 -46.02
C ARG A 459 15.71 1.80 -45.27
N GLY A 460 16.02 3.09 -45.51
CA GLY A 460 15.34 4.20 -44.85
C GLY A 460 13.84 4.22 -45.16
N VAL A 461 13.45 3.96 -46.42
CA VAL A 461 12.03 3.89 -46.83
C VAL A 461 11.31 2.70 -46.18
N LEU A 462 11.92 1.52 -46.14
CA LEU A 462 11.35 0.33 -45.49
C LEU A 462 11.21 0.51 -43.97
N ALA A 463 12.23 1.07 -43.32
CA ALA A 463 12.20 1.37 -41.89
C ALA A 463 11.06 2.33 -41.56
N LEU A 464 10.90 3.41 -42.34
CA LEU A 464 9.81 4.37 -42.18
C LEU A 464 8.44 3.74 -42.44
N ALA A 465 8.30 2.94 -43.50
CA ALA A 465 7.04 2.31 -43.85
C ALA A 465 6.55 1.36 -42.75
N ILE A 466 7.44 0.50 -42.22
CA ILE A 466 7.11 -0.43 -41.13
C ILE A 466 6.80 0.34 -39.85
N SER A 467 7.63 1.31 -39.51
CA SER A 467 7.50 2.11 -38.28
C SER A 467 6.19 2.88 -38.25
N PHE A 468 5.86 3.61 -39.32
CA PHE A 468 4.60 4.36 -39.40
C PHE A 468 3.38 3.46 -39.56
N ALA A 469 3.49 2.30 -40.22
CA ALA A 469 2.38 1.34 -40.27
C ALA A 469 1.97 0.87 -38.87
N VAL A 470 2.95 0.59 -37.99
CA VAL A 470 2.70 0.20 -36.60
C VAL A 470 2.29 1.42 -35.74
N GLY A 471 2.85 2.60 -36.01
CA GLY A 471 2.57 3.85 -35.29
C GLY A 471 1.24 4.53 -35.63
N LEU A 472 0.66 4.25 -36.79
CA LEU A 472 -0.54 4.89 -37.33
C LEU A 472 -1.72 4.95 -36.34
N PRO A 473 -2.06 3.87 -35.61
CA PRO A 473 -3.14 3.86 -34.62
C PRO A 473 -2.97 4.89 -33.51
N PHE A 474 -1.73 5.06 -33.05
CA PHE A 474 -1.39 5.93 -31.93
C PHE A 474 -1.25 7.39 -32.39
N LEU A 475 -0.70 7.62 -33.59
CA LEU A 475 -0.67 8.95 -34.22
C LEU A 475 -2.09 9.49 -34.42
N TRP A 476 -2.99 8.67 -34.96
CA TRP A 476 -4.39 9.05 -35.14
C TRP A 476 -5.06 9.38 -33.80
N ALA A 477 -4.86 8.53 -32.79
CA ALA A 477 -5.45 8.71 -31.47
C ALA A 477 -4.95 9.98 -30.77
N LEU A 478 -3.66 10.28 -30.91
CA LEU A 478 -3.06 11.51 -30.40
C LEU A 478 -3.66 12.76 -31.05
N MET A 479 -3.76 12.77 -32.40
CA MET A 479 -4.13 13.95 -33.16
C MET A 479 -5.64 14.22 -33.15
N THR A 480 -6.47 13.19 -33.36
CA THR A 480 -7.88 13.38 -33.76
C THR A 480 -8.90 12.94 -32.71
N ARG A 481 -8.53 12.10 -31.75
CA ARG A 481 -9.50 11.48 -30.85
C ARG A 481 -10.08 12.46 -29.83
N LYS A 482 -11.39 12.41 -29.59
CA LYS A 482 -12.06 13.23 -28.56
C LYS A 482 -12.45 12.38 -27.33
N PRO A 483 -12.46 12.94 -26.11
CA PRO A 483 -12.98 12.28 -24.92
C PRO A 483 -14.44 11.85 -25.08
N GLU A 484 -14.80 10.64 -24.64
CA GLU A 484 -16.18 10.13 -24.71
C GLU A 484 -17.05 10.57 -23.50
N ASN A 485 -16.50 11.30 -22.52
CA ASN A 485 -17.21 11.73 -21.30
C ASN A 485 -18.35 12.74 -21.56
N SER A 486 -19.45 12.62 -20.81
CA SER A 486 -20.61 13.53 -20.84
C SER A 486 -20.22 14.99 -20.57
N SER A 487 -19.29 15.23 -19.64
CA SER A 487 -18.82 16.59 -19.29
C SER A 487 -18.09 17.31 -20.44
N TYR A 488 -17.45 16.58 -21.36
CA TYR A 488 -16.86 17.19 -22.57
C TYR A 488 -17.96 17.72 -23.51
N LYS A 489 -19.08 16.99 -23.64
CA LYS A 489 -20.21 17.42 -24.44
C LYS A 489 -20.87 18.66 -23.85
N GLU A 490 -21.04 18.70 -22.53
CA GLU A 490 -21.57 19.87 -21.81
C GLU A 490 -20.69 21.11 -22.00
N LEU A 491 -19.36 20.96 -21.85
CA LEU A 491 -18.39 22.04 -22.09
C LEU A 491 -18.37 22.52 -23.54
N TRP A 492 -18.57 21.63 -24.52
CA TRP A 492 -18.60 22.00 -25.94
C TRP A 492 -19.91 22.73 -26.33
N LEU A 493 -21.00 22.40 -25.64
CA LEU A 493 -22.31 23.01 -25.83
C LEU A 493 -22.43 24.39 -25.18
N ASP A 494 -21.71 24.64 -24.09
CA ASP A 494 -21.61 25.98 -23.50
C ASP A 494 -20.87 26.94 -24.45
N LYS A 495 -21.57 27.95 -24.97
CA LYS A 495 -21.07 28.82 -26.04
C LYS A 495 -20.23 29.98 -25.53
N LYS A 496 -20.30 30.32 -24.23
CA LYS A 496 -19.88 31.65 -23.77
C LYS A 496 -18.40 31.75 -23.36
N TYR A 497 -17.77 30.65 -22.92
CA TYR A 497 -16.37 30.70 -22.42
C TYR A 497 -15.50 29.45 -22.66
N SER A 498 -16.03 28.34 -23.20
CA SER A 498 -15.33 27.04 -23.20
C SER A 498 -14.82 26.55 -24.55
N ARG A 499 -15.33 27.07 -25.68
CA ARG A 499 -14.95 26.58 -27.02
C ARG A 499 -13.53 26.93 -27.43
N GLY A 500 -13.08 28.15 -27.15
CA GLY A 500 -11.74 28.63 -27.55
C GLY A 500 -10.60 27.76 -27.00
N PRO A 501 -10.52 27.52 -25.67
CA PRO A 501 -9.45 26.69 -25.09
C PRO A 501 -9.52 25.21 -25.51
N LEU A 502 -10.71 24.67 -25.81
CA LEU A 502 -10.85 23.30 -26.34
C LEU A 502 -10.27 23.18 -27.76
N VAL A 503 -10.51 24.19 -28.61
CA VAL A 503 -9.92 24.23 -29.96
C VAL A 503 -8.39 24.40 -29.87
N LEU A 504 -7.89 25.22 -28.94
CA LEU A 504 -6.45 25.36 -28.69
C LEU A 504 -5.80 24.02 -28.29
N LEU A 505 -6.47 23.25 -27.42
CA LEU A 505 -6.02 21.91 -27.04
C LEU A 505 -6.03 20.94 -28.23
N GLU A 506 -7.08 20.94 -29.05
CA GLU A 506 -7.15 20.10 -30.25
C GLU A 506 -6.02 20.43 -31.24
N ALA A 507 -5.79 21.72 -31.51
CA ALA A 507 -4.71 22.19 -32.38
C ALA A 507 -3.32 21.83 -31.83
N GLY A 508 -3.11 22.00 -30.52
CA GLY A 508 -1.84 21.66 -29.86
C GLY A 508 -1.45 20.20 -30.02
N ARG A 509 -2.42 19.27 -30.01
CA ARG A 509 -2.14 17.84 -30.22
C ARG A 509 -1.83 17.48 -31.67
N VAL A 510 -2.51 18.12 -32.62
CA VAL A 510 -2.22 17.94 -34.04
C VAL A 510 -0.79 18.41 -34.32
N LEU A 511 -0.40 19.57 -33.77
CA LEU A 511 0.95 20.09 -33.84
C LEU A 511 1.96 19.11 -33.20
N LEU A 512 1.67 18.60 -32.01
CA LEU A 512 2.53 17.62 -31.33
C LEU A 512 2.69 16.33 -32.16
N GLY A 513 1.61 15.83 -32.78
CA GLY A 513 1.66 14.68 -33.69
C GLY A 513 2.53 14.93 -34.93
N ILE A 514 2.42 16.10 -35.55
CA ILE A 514 3.26 16.50 -36.70
C ILE A 514 4.73 16.56 -36.30
N VAL A 515 5.04 17.17 -35.15
CA VAL A 515 6.41 17.24 -34.61
C VAL A 515 6.97 15.83 -34.37
N LEU A 516 6.18 14.93 -33.78
CA LEU A 516 6.60 13.54 -33.56
C LEU A 516 6.83 12.78 -34.86
N ILE A 517 5.97 12.93 -35.87
CA ILE A 517 6.16 12.30 -37.19
C ILE A 517 7.44 12.81 -37.84
N GLY A 518 7.67 14.13 -37.81
CA GLY A 518 8.89 14.75 -38.34
C GLY A 518 10.15 14.26 -37.63
N PHE A 519 10.13 14.23 -36.30
CA PHE A 519 11.24 13.72 -35.48
C PHE A 519 11.52 12.24 -35.75
N TRP A 520 10.47 11.41 -35.84
CA TRP A 520 10.61 9.98 -36.15
C TRP A 520 11.22 9.78 -37.54
N ALA A 521 10.77 10.57 -38.53
CA ALA A 521 11.26 10.48 -39.89
C ALA A 521 12.75 10.85 -40.00
N PHE A 522 13.15 11.90 -39.29
CA PHE A 522 14.53 12.38 -39.22
C PHE A 522 15.50 11.38 -38.60
N GLN A 523 15.06 10.59 -37.62
CA GLN A 523 15.91 9.58 -36.98
C GLN A 523 16.19 8.34 -37.84
N LEU A 524 15.35 8.07 -38.85
CA LEU A 524 15.42 6.82 -39.63
C LEU A 524 15.94 7.00 -41.06
N SER A 525 15.88 8.22 -41.62
CA SER A 525 16.22 8.47 -43.02
C SER A 525 16.74 9.89 -43.27
N SER A 526 17.43 10.09 -44.40
CA SER A 526 17.95 11.38 -44.85
C SER A 526 16.86 12.43 -45.12
N ASN A 527 17.20 13.71 -44.92
CA ASN A 527 16.29 14.86 -44.83
C ASN A 527 15.24 14.98 -45.95
N GLN A 528 15.56 14.63 -47.20
CA GLN A 528 14.64 14.86 -48.33
C GLN A 528 13.54 13.79 -48.44
N VAL A 529 13.88 12.52 -48.18
CA VAL A 529 12.93 11.40 -48.24
C VAL A 529 12.05 11.37 -46.98
N ALA A 530 12.61 11.77 -45.84
CA ALA A 530 11.89 11.88 -44.57
C ALA A 530 10.71 12.85 -44.64
N ILE A 531 10.89 14.03 -45.26
CA ILE A 531 9.85 15.08 -45.35
C ILE A 531 8.68 14.63 -46.25
N LEU A 532 8.99 14.01 -47.40
CA LEU A 532 7.96 13.58 -48.36
C LEU A 532 7.09 12.45 -47.79
N ILE A 533 7.70 11.48 -47.11
CA ILE A 533 6.98 10.39 -46.45
C ILE A 533 6.20 10.91 -45.23
N ALA A 534 6.78 11.81 -44.42
CA ALA A 534 6.08 12.44 -43.30
C ALA A 534 4.81 13.18 -43.76
N ALA A 535 4.87 13.92 -44.87
CA ALA A 535 3.71 14.59 -45.44
C ALA A 535 2.62 13.61 -45.88
N VAL A 536 2.98 12.52 -46.55
CA VAL A 536 2.04 11.46 -46.96
C VAL A 536 1.39 10.79 -45.73
N VAL A 537 2.17 10.53 -44.68
CA VAL A 537 1.66 9.92 -43.43
C VAL A 537 0.77 10.88 -42.65
N ILE A 538 1.06 12.17 -42.62
CA ILE A 538 0.19 13.20 -42.01
C ILE A 538 -1.15 13.27 -42.76
N ILE A 539 -1.12 13.30 -44.10
CA ILE A 539 -2.33 13.30 -44.92
C ILE A 539 -3.10 11.99 -44.73
N ALA A 540 -2.42 10.85 -44.70
CA ALA A 540 -3.03 9.55 -44.45
C ALA A 540 -3.66 9.47 -43.05
N THR A 541 -3.00 9.97 -42.01
CA THR A 541 -3.56 9.96 -40.63
C THR A 541 -4.75 10.90 -40.46
N LEU A 542 -4.77 12.03 -41.19
CA LEU A 542 -5.89 12.99 -41.17
C LEU A 542 -7.07 12.56 -42.05
N PHE A 543 -6.84 11.88 -43.18
CA PHE A 543 -7.85 11.59 -44.20
C PHE A 543 -8.25 10.10 -44.28
N VAL A 544 -7.32 9.18 -44.01
CA VAL A 544 -7.50 7.73 -44.14
C VAL A 544 -7.56 7.10 -42.76
N PHE A 545 -8.77 6.80 -42.27
CA PHE A 545 -8.89 5.85 -41.17
C PHE A 545 -9.98 4.82 -41.43
N THR A 546 -9.54 3.66 -41.91
CA THR A 546 -10.38 2.48 -42.08
C THR A 546 -11.10 2.15 -40.78
N LYS A 547 -12.40 1.80 -40.87
CA LYS A 547 -13.20 1.25 -39.75
C LYS A 547 -12.42 0.17 -38.97
N ARG A 548 -11.55 -0.59 -39.67
CA ARG A 548 -10.66 -1.62 -39.12
C ARG A 548 -9.58 -1.09 -38.16
N MET A 549 -8.85 -0.02 -38.51
CA MET A 549 -7.82 0.55 -37.62
C MET A 549 -8.43 1.20 -36.38
N LYS A 550 -9.56 1.92 -36.55
CA LYS A 550 -10.33 2.46 -35.41
C LYS A 550 -10.80 1.34 -34.48
N ALA A 551 -11.28 0.23 -35.05
CA ALA A 551 -11.67 -0.95 -34.27
C ALA A 551 -10.46 -1.62 -33.59
N PHE A 552 -9.32 -1.72 -34.25
CA PHE A 552 -8.09 -2.27 -33.68
C PHE A 552 -7.56 -1.43 -32.52
N TYR A 553 -7.44 -0.12 -32.70
CA TYR A 553 -7.06 0.80 -31.62
C TYR A 553 -8.06 0.75 -30.46
N LYS A 554 -9.38 0.80 -30.75
CA LYS A 554 -10.40 0.65 -29.71
C LYS A 554 -10.28 -0.67 -28.95
N ARG A 555 -9.86 -1.77 -29.59
CA ARG A 555 -9.56 -3.03 -28.90
C ARG A 555 -8.31 -2.94 -28.04
N LEU A 556 -7.20 -2.39 -28.55
CA LEU A 556 -5.95 -2.22 -27.78
C LEU A 556 -6.17 -1.34 -26.56
N GLU A 557 -6.84 -0.22 -26.77
CA GLU A 557 -7.19 0.71 -25.72
C GLU A 557 -8.16 0.07 -24.72
N SER A 558 -9.25 -0.54 -25.19
CA SER A 558 -10.21 -1.20 -24.32
C SER A 558 -9.47 -2.25 -23.48
N ARG A 559 -8.55 -3.03 -24.06
CA ARG A 559 -7.69 -3.95 -23.31
C ARG A 559 -6.80 -3.23 -22.31
N PHE A 560 -6.15 -2.12 -22.68
CA PHE A 560 -5.28 -1.35 -21.78
C PHE A 560 -6.06 -0.83 -20.58
N PHE A 561 -7.16 -0.10 -20.80
CA PHE A 561 -7.98 0.42 -19.70
C PHE A 561 -8.68 -0.69 -18.93
N THR A 562 -9.10 -1.78 -19.58
CA THR A 562 -9.68 -2.93 -18.88
C THR A 562 -8.63 -3.62 -18.02
N ASN A 563 -7.39 -3.79 -18.48
CA ASN A 563 -6.31 -4.38 -17.68
C ASN A 563 -5.90 -3.45 -16.54
N LEU A 564 -5.69 -2.16 -16.81
CA LEU A 564 -5.35 -1.15 -15.81
C LEU A 564 -6.47 -0.97 -14.77
N ASN A 565 -7.74 -1.16 -15.16
CA ASN A 565 -8.90 -1.10 -14.25
C ASN A 565 -9.34 -2.46 -13.71
N ALA A 566 -8.78 -3.59 -14.15
CA ALA A 566 -9.29 -4.93 -13.84
C ALA A 566 -9.37 -5.18 -12.32
N ARG A 567 -8.27 -4.86 -11.62
CA ARG A 567 -8.19 -4.96 -10.16
C ARG A 567 -9.24 -4.11 -9.45
N GLU A 568 -9.52 -2.90 -9.94
CA GLU A 568 -10.54 -2.03 -9.37
C GLU A 568 -11.95 -2.48 -9.69
N THR A 569 -12.22 -2.99 -10.90
CA THR A 569 -13.56 -3.51 -11.22
C THR A 569 -13.89 -4.73 -10.38
N GLU A 570 -12.90 -5.57 -10.08
CA GLU A 570 -13.06 -6.75 -9.23
C GLU A 570 -13.17 -6.37 -7.74
N SER A 571 -12.30 -5.47 -7.25
CA SER A 571 -12.39 -4.96 -5.86
C SER A 571 -13.57 -4.02 -5.61
N ALA A 572 -14.03 -3.22 -6.57
CA ALA A 572 -15.21 -2.36 -6.43
C ALA A 572 -16.54 -3.14 -6.41
N ASN A 573 -16.52 -4.39 -6.86
CA ASN A 573 -17.64 -5.32 -6.68
C ASN A 573 -17.72 -5.87 -5.24
N THR A 574 -16.69 -5.67 -4.41
CA THR A 574 -16.76 -6.02 -2.98
C THR A 574 -17.51 -4.94 -2.20
N LEU A 575 -18.41 -5.38 -1.32
CA LEU A 575 -19.32 -4.52 -0.57
C LEU A 575 -18.57 -3.54 0.37
N SER A 576 -17.44 -3.98 0.92
CA SER A 576 -16.51 -3.19 1.75
C SER A 576 -15.91 -1.98 1.02
N ALA A 577 -15.53 -2.13 -0.26
CA ALA A 577 -14.97 -1.04 -1.05
C ALA A 577 -16.00 0.02 -1.44
N GLN A 578 -17.26 -0.38 -1.64
CA GLN A 578 -18.37 0.55 -1.94
C GLN A 578 -18.71 1.43 -0.73
N VAL A 579 -18.68 0.87 0.48
CA VAL A 579 -18.85 1.61 1.75
C VAL A 579 -17.76 2.64 1.94
N LEU A 580 -16.50 2.24 1.79
CA LEU A 580 -15.35 3.12 1.98
C LEU A 580 -15.36 4.29 0.99
N ARG A 581 -15.71 4.07 -0.28
CA ARG A 581 -15.82 5.15 -1.27
C ARG A 581 -16.93 6.16 -0.92
N LYS A 582 -18.11 5.68 -0.51
CA LYS A 582 -19.19 6.57 -0.09
C LYS A 582 -18.80 7.35 1.17
N ASN A 583 -18.13 6.72 2.13
CA ASN A 583 -17.67 7.38 3.36
C ASN A 583 -16.74 8.57 3.09
N VAL A 584 -15.83 8.46 2.11
CA VAL A 584 -14.93 9.56 1.72
C VAL A 584 -15.70 10.74 1.10
N ASP A 585 -16.70 10.45 0.26
CA ASP A 585 -17.54 11.49 -0.36
C ASP A 585 -18.44 12.20 0.67
N PHE A 586 -19.00 11.45 1.64
CA PHE A 586 -19.74 12.01 2.77
C PHE A 586 -18.87 12.88 3.69
N GLN A 587 -17.65 12.44 3.99
CA GLN A 587 -16.72 13.22 4.82
C GLN A 587 -16.45 14.59 4.23
N THR A 588 -16.29 14.70 2.91
CA THR A 588 -16.05 16.00 2.24
C THR A 588 -17.18 17.01 2.49
N ARG A 589 -18.41 16.55 2.72
CA ARG A 589 -19.58 17.40 2.97
C ARG A 589 -19.79 17.76 4.46
N LEU A 590 -19.21 16.97 5.38
CA LEU A 590 -19.38 17.14 6.83
C LEU A 590 -18.30 18.04 7.47
N ILE A 591 -17.22 18.33 6.73
CA ILE A 591 -16.11 19.21 7.13
C ILE A 591 -16.55 20.55 7.74
N PRO A 592 -17.56 21.30 7.23
CA PRO A 592 -17.90 22.61 7.81
C PRO A 592 -18.40 22.55 9.26
N TRP A 593 -18.68 21.35 9.77
CA TRP A 593 -19.24 21.09 11.09
C TRP A 593 -18.19 20.43 12.01
N ASP A 594 -16.92 20.34 11.60
CA ASP A 594 -15.84 19.59 12.26
C ASP A 594 -16.22 18.12 12.58
N ALA A 595 -17.20 17.58 11.86
CA ALA A 595 -17.74 16.24 12.07
C ALA A 595 -17.19 15.27 11.02
N HIS A 596 -16.90 14.04 11.44
CA HIS A 596 -16.42 13.00 10.55
C HIS A 596 -17.00 11.63 10.92
N ILE A 597 -17.01 10.72 9.95
CA ILE A 597 -17.40 9.33 10.20
C ILE A 597 -16.22 8.59 10.82
N VAL A 598 -16.39 8.08 12.04
CA VAL A 598 -15.50 7.16 12.74
C VAL A 598 -16.09 5.76 12.66
N GLN A 599 -15.28 4.78 12.29
CA GLN A 599 -15.68 3.38 12.26
C GLN A 599 -15.12 2.67 13.50
N LEU A 600 -16.00 2.08 14.30
CA LEU A 600 -15.65 1.30 15.48
C LEU A 600 -16.12 -0.15 15.29
N GLN A 601 -15.39 -1.10 15.87
CA GLN A 601 -15.77 -2.52 15.84
C GLN A 601 -16.28 -2.93 17.21
N ALA A 602 -17.51 -3.43 17.27
CA ALA A 602 -18.12 -3.86 18.53
C ALA A 602 -17.33 -5.06 19.11
N PRO A 603 -16.83 -4.97 20.37
CA PRO A 603 -16.28 -6.11 21.08
C PRO A 603 -17.32 -7.23 21.20
N PRO A 604 -16.93 -8.49 21.43
CA PRO A 604 -17.88 -9.61 21.48
C PRO A 604 -18.78 -9.64 22.71
N ASN A 605 -18.35 -9.07 23.85
CA ASN A 605 -19.06 -9.14 25.13
C ASN A 605 -19.46 -7.76 25.68
N ALA A 606 -19.49 -6.72 24.85
CA ALA A 606 -19.83 -5.39 25.31
C ALA A 606 -21.27 -5.30 25.84
N PRO A 607 -21.54 -4.50 26.90
CA PRO A 607 -22.85 -4.43 27.56
C PRO A 607 -23.99 -3.86 26.71
N TYR A 608 -23.66 -3.24 25.57
CA TYR A 608 -24.62 -2.69 24.61
C TYR A 608 -25.03 -3.69 23.51
N ILE A 609 -24.41 -4.88 23.47
CA ILE A 609 -24.76 -5.91 22.47
C ILE A 609 -26.16 -6.43 22.72
N GLY A 610 -26.92 -6.61 21.63
CA GLY A 610 -28.28 -7.13 21.68
C GLY A 610 -29.31 -6.10 22.18
N LYS A 611 -28.92 -4.84 22.43
CA LYS A 611 -29.83 -3.73 22.73
C LYS A 611 -30.16 -2.91 21.49
N PRO A 612 -31.41 -2.43 21.34
CA PRO A 612 -31.79 -1.60 20.20
C PRO A 612 -31.22 -0.19 20.35
N LEU A 613 -30.90 0.47 19.23
CA LEU A 613 -30.31 1.82 19.22
C LEU A 613 -31.13 2.85 20.03
N LYS A 614 -32.45 2.71 20.08
CA LYS A 614 -33.33 3.56 20.91
C LYS A 614 -33.05 3.46 22.42
N GLU A 615 -32.69 2.27 22.92
CA GLU A 615 -32.39 2.07 24.34
C GLU A 615 -31.00 2.61 24.67
N LEU A 616 -30.08 2.51 23.71
CA LEU A 616 -28.71 3.01 23.85
C LEU A 616 -28.64 4.55 23.90
N ALA A 617 -29.60 5.23 23.26
CA ALA A 617 -29.75 6.69 23.28
C ALA A 617 -28.43 7.45 22.98
N TRP A 618 -27.58 6.88 22.11
CA TRP A 618 -26.24 7.40 21.86
C TRP A 618 -26.25 8.82 21.27
N ARG A 619 -27.30 9.15 20.50
CA ARG A 619 -27.50 10.48 19.95
C ARG A 619 -27.78 11.51 21.03
N GLU A 620 -28.63 11.17 21.99
CA GLU A 620 -29.03 12.06 23.07
C GLU A 620 -27.94 12.17 24.15
N GLN A 621 -27.25 11.07 24.45
CA GLN A 621 -26.22 11.03 25.50
C GLN A 621 -24.87 11.61 25.05
N TYR A 622 -24.45 11.33 23.81
CA TYR A 622 -23.10 11.68 23.33
C TYR A 622 -23.12 12.61 22.10
N GLY A 623 -24.30 12.92 21.56
CA GLY A 623 -24.41 13.79 20.38
C GLY A 623 -23.96 13.13 19.07
N ILE A 624 -23.91 11.80 19.01
CA ILE A 624 -23.39 11.04 17.87
C ILE A 624 -24.49 10.36 17.06
N ASN A 625 -24.29 10.18 15.76
CA ASN A 625 -25.27 9.49 14.91
C ASN A 625 -24.67 8.27 14.24
N VAL A 626 -25.36 7.13 14.31
CA VAL A 626 -24.98 5.91 13.58
C VAL A 626 -25.47 6.00 12.14
N VAL A 627 -24.56 5.89 11.18
CA VAL A 627 -24.84 6.04 9.75
C VAL A 627 -24.91 4.70 9.03
N TYR A 628 -24.15 3.71 9.49
CA TYR A 628 -24.23 2.35 8.98
C TYR A 628 -23.79 1.33 10.03
N VAL A 629 -24.30 0.11 9.87
CA VAL A 629 -23.82 -1.07 10.59
C VAL A 629 -23.45 -2.11 9.54
N LYS A 630 -22.19 -2.53 9.51
CA LYS A 630 -21.73 -3.63 8.66
C LYS A 630 -21.62 -4.89 9.52
N ARG A 631 -22.39 -5.91 9.11
CA ARG A 631 -22.52 -7.21 9.76
C ARG A 631 -22.05 -8.30 8.80
N GLY A 632 -20.80 -8.75 8.95
CA GLY A 632 -20.17 -9.63 7.98
C GLY A 632 -20.19 -8.99 6.58
N GLU A 633 -20.87 -9.65 5.63
CA GLU A 633 -21.08 -9.15 4.26
C GLU A 633 -22.32 -8.26 4.08
N GLN A 634 -23.20 -8.19 5.08
CA GLN A 634 -24.38 -7.34 5.02
C GLN A 634 -24.08 -5.93 5.50
N LEU A 635 -24.65 -4.94 4.82
CA LEU A 635 -24.54 -3.54 5.17
C LEU A 635 -25.92 -2.95 5.38
N ILE A 636 -26.18 -2.50 6.59
CA ILE A 636 -27.40 -1.80 6.96
C ILE A 636 -27.11 -0.30 6.84
N HIS A 637 -27.74 0.33 5.87
CA HIS A 637 -27.67 1.77 5.65
C HIS A 637 -28.63 2.48 6.59
N VAL A 638 -28.16 3.50 7.30
CA VAL A 638 -28.96 4.34 8.21
C VAL A 638 -29.87 3.46 9.09
N PRO A 639 -29.27 2.73 10.06
CA PRO A 639 -30.02 1.79 10.86
C PRO A 639 -31.19 2.47 11.58
N ASP A 640 -32.35 1.83 11.54
CA ASP A 640 -33.52 2.30 12.26
C ASP A 640 -33.31 2.23 13.78
N ARG A 641 -34.14 2.98 14.51
CA ARG A 641 -34.15 3.05 15.98
C ARG A 641 -34.30 1.69 16.68
N ASP A 642 -34.88 0.70 16.01
CA ASP A 642 -35.07 -0.66 16.53
C ASP A 642 -33.92 -1.62 16.16
N GLN A 643 -32.90 -1.15 15.43
CA GLN A 643 -31.77 -1.95 15.04
C GLN A 643 -30.86 -2.27 16.24
N TYR A 644 -30.41 -3.53 16.34
CA TYR A 644 -29.50 -4.01 17.37
C TYR A 644 -28.05 -4.04 16.88
N ILE A 645 -27.12 -3.77 17.79
CA ILE A 645 -25.68 -4.00 17.57
C ILE A 645 -25.34 -5.42 18.02
N LEU A 646 -24.69 -6.20 17.15
CA LEU A 646 -24.25 -7.56 17.42
C LEU A 646 -22.71 -7.64 17.63
N PRO A 647 -22.20 -8.74 18.20
CA PRO A 647 -20.77 -9.00 18.29
C PRO A 647 -20.08 -8.83 16.93
N PHE A 648 -18.94 -8.15 16.91
CA PHE A 648 -18.11 -7.89 15.72
C PHE A 648 -18.73 -7.00 14.63
N ASP A 649 -19.91 -6.42 14.86
CA ASP A 649 -20.47 -5.43 13.95
C ASP A 649 -19.50 -4.24 13.81
N GLN A 650 -19.29 -3.77 12.58
CA GLN A 650 -18.56 -2.54 12.31
C GLN A 650 -19.55 -1.38 12.21
N VAL A 651 -19.52 -0.48 13.19
CA VAL A 651 -20.46 0.63 13.33
C VAL A 651 -19.82 1.91 12.85
N GLY A 652 -20.42 2.56 11.86
CA GLY A 652 -20.01 3.87 11.35
C GLY A 652 -20.78 5.00 12.03
N ILE A 653 -20.07 5.91 12.68
CA ILE A 653 -20.64 6.96 13.54
C ILE A 653 -20.17 8.33 13.09
N VAL A 654 -21.07 9.30 12.92
CA VAL A 654 -20.74 10.71 12.69
C VAL A 654 -20.57 11.41 14.04
N ALA A 655 -19.37 11.93 14.30
CA ALA A 655 -19.01 12.64 15.53
C ALA A 655 -17.88 13.65 15.30
N THR A 656 -17.74 14.62 16.20
CA THR A 656 -16.56 15.48 16.33
C THR A 656 -15.44 14.79 17.13
N ASP A 657 -14.21 15.30 17.04
CA ASP A 657 -13.05 14.78 17.79
C ASP A 657 -13.21 14.85 19.32
N ALA A 658 -14.05 15.77 19.82
CA ALA A 658 -14.40 15.89 21.23
C ALA A 658 -15.41 14.81 21.65
N GLN A 659 -16.47 14.62 20.86
CA GLN A 659 -17.51 13.62 21.11
C GLN A 659 -16.97 12.19 21.08
N ILE A 660 -16.09 11.87 20.12
CA ILE A 660 -15.49 10.53 20.04
C ILE A 660 -14.58 10.25 21.24
N GLY A 661 -13.90 11.27 21.79
CA GLY A 661 -13.07 11.13 22.98
C GLY A 661 -13.86 10.68 24.21
N VAL A 662 -15.11 11.14 24.33
CA VAL A 662 -16.02 10.75 25.42
C VAL A 662 -16.67 9.39 25.13
N PHE A 663 -17.06 9.14 23.88
CA PHE A 663 -17.81 7.93 23.52
C PHE A 663 -16.94 6.66 23.40
N LYS A 664 -15.72 6.79 22.89
CA LYS A 664 -14.85 5.63 22.61
C LYS A 664 -14.56 4.76 23.85
N PRO A 665 -14.24 5.31 25.03
CA PRO A 665 -14.08 4.50 26.24
C PRO A 665 -15.33 3.70 26.63
N VAL A 666 -16.54 4.23 26.36
CA VAL A 666 -17.82 3.55 26.61
C VAL A 666 -18.08 2.45 25.57
N PHE A 667 -17.65 2.67 24.33
CA PHE A 667 -17.78 1.70 23.25
C PHE A 667 -16.80 0.53 23.41
N ASP A 668 -15.58 0.78 23.91
CA ASP A 668 -14.53 -0.23 24.04
C ASP A 668 -14.60 -1.02 25.38
N VAL A 669 -15.65 -0.84 26.19
CA VAL A 669 -15.81 -1.54 27.48
C VAL A 669 -15.89 -3.05 27.26
N ALA A 670 -14.82 -3.76 27.61
CA ALA A 670 -14.86 -5.19 27.90
C ALA A 670 -15.44 -5.38 29.31
N PRO A 671 -16.45 -6.24 29.52
CA PRO A 671 -16.89 -6.56 30.87
C PRO A 671 -15.71 -7.15 31.66
N LEU A 672 -15.66 -6.78 32.94
CA LEU A 672 -14.82 -7.44 33.94
C LEU A 672 -15.06 -8.95 33.89
N ASN A 673 -14.00 -9.72 34.05
CA ASN A 673 -13.99 -11.18 34.18
C ASN A 673 -15.16 -11.68 35.05
N ASP A 674 -16.29 -12.03 34.45
CA ASP A 674 -17.10 -13.10 34.98
C ASP A 674 -16.36 -14.37 34.57
N GLU A 675 -15.89 -15.10 35.59
CA GLU A 675 -15.25 -16.40 35.46
C GLU A 675 -16.00 -17.21 34.40
N VAL A 676 -15.39 -17.35 33.21
CA VAL A 676 -15.85 -18.32 32.22
C VAL A 676 -15.67 -19.66 32.92
N ALA A 677 -16.75 -20.17 33.53
CA ALA A 677 -16.78 -21.53 34.02
C ALA A 677 -16.33 -22.39 32.85
N ASP A 678 -15.19 -23.05 33.00
CA ASP A 678 -14.59 -23.87 31.98
C ASP A 678 -15.60 -24.98 31.64
N VAL A 679 -16.38 -24.78 30.56
CA VAL A 679 -17.42 -25.73 30.16
C VAL A 679 -16.67 -26.90 29.53
N ASP A 680 -16.39 -27.92 30.34
CA ASP A 680 -15.73 -29.13 29.88
C ASP A 680 -16.64 -29.86 28.90
N ILE A 681 -16.32 -29.76 27.60
CA ILE A 681 -17.06 -30.41 26.50
C ILE A 681 -17.14 -31.93 26.72
N ASN A 682 -16.22 -32.52 27.50
CA ASN A 682 -16.23 -33.94 27.85
C ASN A 682 -17.44 -34.35 28.72
N GLU A 683 -18.20 -33.40 29.29
CA GLU A 683 -19.44 -33.69 29.99
C GLU A 683 -20.62 -34.03 29.06
N ILE A 684 -20.53 -33.76 27.76
CA ILE A 684 -21.54 -34.17 26.77
C ILE A 684 -21.24 -35.61 26.32
N VAL A 685 -22.16 -36.54 26.57
CA VAL A 685 -22.01 -37.96 26.22
C VAL A 685 -23.14 -38.48 25.35
N PHE A 686 -22.79 -39.43 24.49
CA PHE A 686 -23.73 -40.28 23.75
C PHE A 686 -23.98 -41.55 24.55
N ASP A 687 -25.23 -41.79 24.92
CA ASP A 687 -25.61 -42.93 25.76
C ASP A 687 -26.94 -43.55 25.28
N GLN A 688 -27.18 -44.79 25.68
CA GLN A 688 -28.37 -45.57 25.36
C GLN A 688 -29.29 -45.70 26.58
N LEU A 689 -30.59 -45.58 26.36
CA LEU A 689 -31.64 -45.81 27.35
C LEU A 689 -32.63 -46.82 26.78
N VAL A 690 -32.84 -47.94 27.47
CA VAL A 690 -33.81 -48.96 27.04
C VAL A 690 -35.18 -48.62 27.64
N VAL A 691 -36.23 -48.71 26.84
CA VAL A 691 -37.62 -48.55 27.29
C VAL A 691 -38.07 -49.85 27.96
N ASP A 692 -38.12 -49.82 29.28
CA ASP A 692 -38.41 -50.96 30.13
C ASP A 692 -39.33 -50.61 31.34
N GLU A 693 -39.56 -51.57 32.26
CA GLU A 693 -40.43 -51.40 33.45
C GLU A 693 -39.88 -50.35 34.42
N TYR A 694 -38.56 -50.11 34.34
CA TYR A 694 -37.84 -49.21 35.22
C TYR A 694 -37.84 -47.78 34.68
N THR A 695 -37.75 -47.59 33.35
CA THR A 695 -37.75 -46.25 32.74
C THR A 695 -39.14 -45.64 32.62
N LYS A 696 -40.22 -46.45 32.65
CA LYS A 696 -41.63 -46.00 32.57
C LYS A 696 -41.92 -45.08 31.39
N LEU A 697 -41.21 -45.28 30.27
CA LEU A 697 -41.31 -44.46 29.08
C LEU A 697 -42.37 -44.97 28.08
N LYS A 698 -42.88 -46.19 28.28
CA LYS A 698 -43.82 -46.84 27.38
C LYS A 698 -45.11 -46.04 27.21
N GLY A 699 -45.50 -45.81 25.96
CA GLY A 699 -46.74 -45.14 25.58
C GLY A 699 -46.70 -43.62 25.69
N LEU A 700 -45.59 -43.04 26.17
CA LEU A 700 -45.36 -41.61 26.13
C LEU A 700 -44.69 -41.23 24.81
N THR A 701 -45.04 -40.07 24.27
CA THR A 701 -44.28 -39.45 23.19
C THR A 701 -42.94 -38.93 23.70
N ILE A 702 -41.95 -38.73 22.82
CA ILE A 702 -40.66 -38.11 23.19
C ILE A 702 -40.88 -36.78 23.91
N ARG A 703 -41.86 -35.98 23.49
CA ARG A 703 -42.23 -34.73 24.17
C ARG A 703 -42.78 -34.96 25.58
N GLU A 704 -43.73 -35.88 25.74
CA GLU A 704 -44.35 -36.17 27.04
C GLU A 704 -43.41 -36.89 28.01
N SER A 705 -42.42 -37.60 27.48
CA SER A 705 -41.39 -38.27 28.28
C SER A 705 -40.56 -37.31 29.13
N GLY A 706 -40.49 -36.03 28.72
CA GLY A 706 -39.67 -35.00 29.36
C GLY A 706 -38.17 -35.32 29.36
N LEU A 707 -37.70 -36.20 28.46
CA LEU A 707 -36.31 -36.62 28.40
C LEU A 707 -35.36 -35.43 28.23
N ARG A 708 -35.76 -34.43 27.44
CA ARG A 708 -34.95 -33.23 27.18
C ARG A 708 -34.76 -32.38 28.43
N GLU A 709 -35.83 -32.13 29.16
CA GLU A 709 -35.81 -31.31 30.38
C GLU A 709 -35.12 -32.05 31.53
N ARG A 710 -35.30 -33.38 31.64
CA ARG A 710 -34.75 -34.20 32.74
C ARG A 710 -33.28 -34.53 32.57
N THR A 711 -32.80 -34.68 31.33
CA THR A 711 -31.41 -35.07 31.05
C THR A 711 -30.56 -33.93 30.45
N ASN A 712 -31.19 -32.80 30.10
CA ASN A 712 -30.58 -31.74 29.30
C ASN A 712 -30.00 -32.29 27.98
N GLY A 713 -30.67 -33.31 27.43
CA GLY A 713 -30.21 -34.11 26.31
C GLY A 713 -31.22 -34.17 25.16
N VAL A 714 -30.73 -34.48 23.97
CA VAL A 714 -31.53 -34.61 22.75
C VAL A 714 -31.54 -36.07 22.32
N VAL A 715 -32.73 -36.60 22.07
CA VAL A 715 -32.90 -37.94 21.50
C VAL A 715 -32.48 -37.89 20.04
N ILE A 716 -31.39 -38.58 19.70
CA ILE A 716 -30.82 -38.64 18.36
C ILE A 716 -31.39 -39.82 17.57
N GLY A 717 -31.81 -40.89 18.23
CA GLY A 717 -32.40 -42.02 17.54
C GLY A 717 -33.16 -42.97 18.45
N ILE A 718 -34.01 -43.79 17.83
CA ILE A 718 -34.69 -44.92 18.46
C ILE A 718 -34.40 -46.16 17.62
N GLU A 719 -33.96 -47.23 18.25
CA GLU A 719 -33.80 -48.54 17.63
C GLU A 719 -34.91 -49.46 18.13
N ARG A 720 -35.76 -49.93 17.20
CA ARG A 720 -36.93 -50.77 17.46
C ARG A 720 -36.87 -51.98 16.54
N ASN A 721 -36.89 -53.20 17.09
CA ASN A 721 -36.89 -54.44 16.29
C ASN A 721 -35.77 -54.48 15.22
N ASN A 722 -34.55 -54.04 15.56
CA ASN A 722 -33.40 -53.87 14.64
C ASN A 722 -33.54 -52.77 13.57
N ASP A 723 -34.65 -52.03 13.50
CA ASP A 723 -34.78 -50.84 12.67
C ASP A 723 -34.37 -49.59 13.45
N ARG A 724 -33.48 -48.79 12.86
CA ARG A 724 -32.95 -47.56 13.48
C ARG A 724 -33.60 -46.33 12.85
N LEU A 725 -34.36 -45.60 13.67
CA LEU A 725 -34.95 -44.32 13.33
C LEU A 725 -34.06 -43.19 13.86
N LEU A 726 -33.39 -42.47 12.95
CA LEU A 726 -32.59 -41.28 13.28
C LEU A 726 -33.49 -40.03 13.34
N ASN A 727 -33.27 -39.17 14.33
CA ASN A 727 -34.01 -37.93 14.59
C ASN A 727 -35.54 -38.11 14.60
N PRO A 728 -36.06 -38.97 15.49
CA PRO A 728 -37.51 -39.20 15.60
C PRO A 728 -38.27 -37.90 15.90
N GLU A 729 -39.50 -37.79 15.41
CA GLU A 729 -40.34 -36.64 15.70
C GLU A 729 -40.68 -36.57 17.19
N SER A 730 -40.88 -35.36 17.73
CA SER A 730 -41.22 -35.19 19.15
C SER A 730 -42.53 -35.89 19.58
N THR A 731 -43.38 -36.25 18.61
CA THR A 731 -44.66 -36.96 18.75
C THR A 731 -44.52 -38.48 18.65
N THR A 732 -43.34 -39.02 18.34
CA THR A 732 -43.12 -40.48 18.26
C THR A 732 -43.33 -41.13 19.63
N ALA A 733 -44.24 -42.10 19.70
CA ALA A 733 -44.53 -42.86 20.91
C ALA A 733 -43.50 -43.96 21.14
N LEU A 734 -43.04 -44.08 22.38
CA LEU A 734 -42.04 -45.06 22.80
C LEU A 734 -42.68 -46.42 23.12
N GLU A 735 -42.14 -47.49 22.57
CA GLU A 735 -42.61 -48.86 22.73
C GLU A 735 -41.69 -49.69 23.61
N TRP A 736 -42.21 -50.83 24.10
CA TRP A 736 -41.41 -51.78 24.88
C TRP A 736 -40.21 -52.28 24.08
N GLY A 737 -39.02 -52.23 24.67
CA GLY A 737 -37.79 -52.72 24.05
C GLY A 737 -37.12 -51.73 23.09
N ASP A 738 -37.67 -50.52 22.93
CA ASP A 738 -36.99 -49.45 22.19
C ASP A 738 -35.67 -49.07 22.87
N ILE A 739 -34.59 -48.95 22.09
CA ILE A 739 -33.32 -48.39 22.55
C ILE A 739 -33.25 -46.94 22.08
N ILE A 740 -33.36 -46.01 23.03
CA ILE A 740 -33.28 -44.57 22.81
C ILE A 740 -31.83 -44.14 22.91
N TRP A 741 -31.32 -43.57 21.84
CA TRP A 741 -30.00 -42.96 21.77
C TRP A 741 -30.10 -41.48 22.11
N ILE A 742 -29.44 -41.04 23.19
CA ILE A 742 -29.52 -39.66 23.69
C ILE A 742 -28.12 -39.04 23.78
N VAL A 743 -28.01 -37.76 23.39
CA VAL A 743 -26.82 -36.94 23.64
C VAL A 743 -27.16 -35.87 24.65
N GLY A 744 -26.44 -35.79 25.75
CA GLY A 744 -26.68 -34.81 26.78
C GLY A 744 -25.64 -34.83 27.88
N GLU A 745 -25.94 -34.13 28.96
CA GLU A 745 -25.02 -33.98 30.09
C GLU A 745 -24.89 -35.29 30.88
N ARG A 746 -23.67 -35.84 30.96
CA ARG A 746 -23.36 -37.15 31.57
C ARG A 746 -23.97 -37.31 32.96
N LYS A 747 -23.85 -36.28 33.81
CA LYS A 747 -24.36 -36.30 35.20
C LYS A 747 -25.87 -36.47 35.24
N LYS A 748 -26.61 -35.79 34.36
CA LYS A 748 -28.08 -35.82 34.33
C LYS A 748 -28.62 -37.08 33.66
N ILE A 749 -27.97 -37.59 32.62
CA ILE A 749 -28.30 -38.90 32.02
C ILE A 749 -28.08 -40.03 33.04
N LEU A 750 -26.94 -40.02 33.74
CA LEU A 750 -26.67 -41.02 34.79
C LEU A 750 -27.64 -40.89 35.98
N ALA A 751 -28.01 -39.67 36.38
CA ALA A 751 -29.02 -39.46 37.41
C ALA A 751 -30.38 -40.02 36.98
N PHE A 752 -30.78 -39.81 35.72
CA PHE A 752 -32.00 -40.39 35.16
C PHE A 752 -31.97 -41.93 35.19
N LYS A 753 -30.83 -42.55 34.83
CA LYS A 753 -30.62 -44.01 34.94
C LYS A 753 -30.65 -44.51 36.39
N LYS A 754 -30.06 -43.76 37.33
CA LYS A 754 -29.91 -44.16 38.74
C LYS A 754 -31.17 -44.04 39.60
N ILE A 755 -32.17 -43.28 39.18
CA ILE A 755 -33.35 -42.97 40.02
C ILE A 755 -34.12 -44.22 40.49
N LYS A 756 -33.94 -45.44 39.93
CA LYS A 756 -34.65 -46.67 40.39
C LYS A 756 -33.92 -48.03 40.26
N LEU A 757 -32.61 -48.09 40.42
CA LEU A 757 -31.96 -49.38 40.78
C LEU A 757 -32.06 -49.54 42.32
N PRO A 758 -32.74 -50.55 42.88
CA PRO A 758 -32.65 -50.80 44.32
C PRO A 758 -31.21 -51.15 44.70
N PRO A 759 -30.74 -50.79 45.91
CA PRO A 759 -29.39 -51.16 46.35
C PRO A 759 -29.26 -52.69 46.36
N ALA A 760 -28.20 -53.21 45.76
CA ALA A 760 -27.86 -54.63 45.85
C ALA A 760 -27.65 -55.01 47.32
N ALA A 761 -28.32 -56.07 47.77
CA ALA A 761 -28.03 -56.75 49.02
C ALA A 761 -26.86 -57.71 48.84
#